data_AF-A0A099ZBM2-F1
#
_entry.id   AF-A0A099ZBM2-F1
#
_cell.length_a   1.000
_cell.length_b   1.000
_cell.length_c   1.000
_cell.angle_alpha   90.00
_cell.angle_beta   90.00
_cell.angle_gamma   90.00
#
_symmetry.space_group_name_H-M   'P 1'
#
loop_
_entity.id
_entity.type
_entity.pdbx_description
1 polymer ?
#
loop_
_entity_poly.entity_id
_entity_poly.type
_entity_poly.pdbx_seq_one_letter_code
_entity_poly.pdbx_strand_id
1 'polypeptide(L)'
;SEFDWSSVDTSQLPSSYKTNSPKEKRLLRIADNFLQQYAHLCPDREPLLLHPVNECGIEKFVSTTVRPTLLPYTELYHWEGCASFVSDYLTMEPLKSPIAPVPKEGEKKSSKYRVKPPPDLQSKFELQQKAKKEAETAAAREKVERKEEAKAMEMEKPKRDPLYGLRVHAWVLVLSGKREVPETFFINPFTGNSHSPMDEQFLGIESVWNHRNYWVNMQDCSNGCKDLIFDLGDSIRWEFMLLGTDKPHLLLPDVEEEEELLDRDMDNAVSDPDHRVEMWRFDMPPSWVAPIQISPKEFETRSPQGRKVILYKEAKLEKWAPYLNRNGLVQRLTVYADPCYSKVVEVREWFKNREDKLERREVNRQTQLTTEHFRPGHLLGLKAHIYTSMEPETERTMEFYNEARVDGLQKHVENAHEMTDYFEGRDDFLYLRHVEFGKRVKKIQIAGTRTDISSRPIVQIQECFHRNPEKPADEDVAERVFLIAEERINLTYHLKDKYITASKKNFHKGAERDRKGNEIIMTPEMCITYQAGCSETDTKLLHLYKLLRKLMEEEKQLKHEIWESATEVLEILKIREDEEADIKLTVSIYDTEQNEKRRQEYEAMDNLMEDDLLGQEEQELDYLAPFLLQVGNVEKMSKWQALRIKEDCLTDFKQRLTHKANIIHAHLQKEVEELQKKDRWYQENQNQLSMEDETDFLAYCSETMFRIRVLALRLKREKLMAPQKYLALEEKLHKDPRLSGHLSH
;
A
#
# COMPACT_ATOMS: atom_id res chain seq x y z
N SER A 1 13.34 -36.17 -13.93
CA SER A 1 14.11 -36.28 -12.68
C SER A 1 13.11 -36.32 -11.54
N GLU A 2 13.07 -37.42 -10.81
CA GLU A 2 12.14 -37.58 -9.69
C GLU A 2 12.60 -36.71 -8.52
N PHE A 3 11.67 -35.97 -7.94
CA PHE A 3 11.85 -35.28 -6.67
C PHE A 3 12.11 -36.35 -5.58
N ASP A 4 13.11 -36.13 -4.72
CA ASP A 4 13.46 -37.09 -3.69
C ASP A 4 12.48 -37.01 -2.52
N TRP A 5 11.39 -37.78 -2.63
CA TRP A 5 10.35 -37.89 -1.62
C TRP A 5 10.85 -38.43 -0.27
N SER A 6 12.05 -39.02 -0.20
CA SER A 6 12.63 -39.52 1.05
C SER A 6 13.04 -38.41 2.03
N SER A 7 13.05 -37.15 1.57
CA SER A 7 13.35 -35.97 2.38
C SER A 7 12.16 -35.45 3.21
N VAL A 8 10.94 -35.94 2.95
CA VAL A 8 9.71 -35.47 3.62
C VAL A 8 9.41 -36.31 4.86
N ASP A 9 9.38 -35.69 6.05
CA ASP A 9 8.95 -36.37 7.28
C ASP A 9 7.43 -36.62 7.29
N THR A 10 7.04 -37.88 7.10
CA THR A 10 5.64 -38.32 7.08
C THR A 10 5.14 -38.87 8.42
N SER A 11 5.99 -38.84 9.47
CA SER A 11 5.67 -39.45 10.77
C SER A 11 4.45 -38.77 11.45
N GLN A 12 4.38 -37.44 11.39
CA GLN A 12 3.34 -36.63 12.04
C GLN A 12 2.03 -36.52 11.23
N LEU A 13 1.98 -37.07 10.01
CA LEU A 13 0.79 -36.96 9.15
C LEU A 13 -0.39 -37.81 9.67
N PRO A 14 -1.64 -37.28 9.61
CA PRO A 14 -2.84 -38.01 10.01
C PRO A 14 -3.05 -39.33 9.25
N SER A 15 -3.85 -40.24 9.81
CA SER A 15 -4.16 -41.53 9.19
C SER A 15 -4.85 -41.41 7.82
N SER A 16 -5.53 -40.28 7.54
CA SER A 16 -6.14 -39.99 6.24
C SER A 16 -5.13 -39.90 5.09
N TYR A 17 -3.86 -39.57 5.38
CA TYR A 17 -2.77 -39.52 4.40
C TYR A 17 -2.25 -40.93 4.07
N LYS A 18 -2.36 -41.85 5.03
CA LYS A 18 -1.75 -43.20 4.99
C LYS A 18 -2.74 -44.29 4.58
N THR A 19 -4.03 -43.99 4.52
CA THR A 19 -5.08 -44.98 4.23
C THR A 19 -6.19 -44.38 3.36
N ASN A 20 -6.85 -45.24 2.58
CA ASN A 20 -8.05 -44.90 1.83
C ASN A 20 -9.30 -45.47 2.53
N SER A 21 -10.27 -44.60 2.77
CA SER A 21 -11.61 -44.96 3.23
C SER A 21 -12.36 -45.82 2.19
N PRO A 22 -13.41 -46.55 2.58
CA PRO A 22 -14.21 -47.33 1.64
C PRO A 22 -14.79 -46.49 0.49
N LYS A 23 -15.19 -45.24 0.78
CA LYS A 23 -15.67 -44.31 -0.24
C LYS A 23 -14.56 -43.87 -1.20
N GLU A 24 -13.37 -43.54 -0.70
CA GLU A 24 -12.22 -43.21 -1.56
C GLU A 24 -11.82 -44.39 -2.45
N LYS A 25 -11.81 -45.63 -1.93
CA LYS A 25 -11.53 -46.82 -2.74
C LYS A 25 -12.55 -47.02 -3.86
N ARG A 26 -13.83 -46.74 -3.62
CA ARG A 26 -14.87 -46.79 -4.66
C ARG A 26 -14.67 -45.69 -5.70
N LEU A 27 -14.30 -44.47 -5.27
CA LEU A 27 -13.99 -43.36 -6.16
C LEU A 27 -12.79 -43.65 -7.07
N LEU A 28 -11.72 -44.24 -6.53
CA LEU A 28 -10.54 -44.60 -7.32
C LEU A 28 -10.90 -45.60 -8.43
N ARG A 29 -11.74 -46.61 -8.14
CA ARG A 29 -12.23 -47.55 -9.17
C ARG A 29 -13.06 -46.86 -10.26
N ILE A 30 -13.86 -45.87 -9.89
CA ILE A 30 -14.62 -45.07 -10.87
C ILE A 30 -13.65 -44.26 -11.74
N ALA A 31 -12.63 -43.65 -11.12
CA ALA A 31 -11.60 -42.90 -11.83
C ALA A 31 -10.76 -43.78 -12.78
N ASP A 32 -10.39 -45.00 -12.36
CA ASP A 32 -9.69 -45.98 -13.19
C ASP A 32 -10.51 -46.35 -14.44
N ASN A 33 -11.80 -46.65 -14.26
CA ASN A 33 -12.70 -46.96 -15.37
C ASN A 33 -12.83 -45.77 -16.33
N PHE A 34 -12.97 -44.56 -15.78
CA PHE A 34 -13.06 -43.34 -16.57
C PHE A 34 -11.76 -43.07 -17.37
N LEU A 35 -10.59 -43.28 -16.75
CA LEU A 35 -9.29 -43.14 -17.42
C LEU A 35 -9.16 -44.14 -18.59
N GLN A 36 -9.60 -45.38 -18.41
CA GLN A 36 -9.58 -46.41 -19.46
C GLN A 36 -10.49 -46.04 -20.63
N GLN A 37 -11.70 -45.53 -20.34
CA GLN A 37 -12.62 -45.04 -21.37
C GLN A 37 -12.04 -43.84 -22.12
N TYR A 38 -11.48 -42.86 -21.39
CA TYR A 38 -10.84 -41.69 -21.97
C TYR A 38 -9.66 -42.06 -22.87
N ALA A 39 -8.77 -42.96 -22.42
CA ALA A 39 -7.63 -43.41 -23.21
C ALA A 39 -8.06 -44.15 -24.50
N HIS A 40 -9.23 -44.79 -24.49
CA HIS A 40 -9.81 -45.42 -25.67
C HIS A 40 -10.41 -44.40 -26.66
N LEU A 41 -11.11 -43.39 -26.15
CA LEU A 41 -11.78 -42.36 -26.96
C LEU A 41 -10.81 -41.31 -27.51
N CYS A 42 -9.76 -40.99 -26.76
CA CYS A 42 -8.80 -39.92 -27.03
C CYS A 42 -7.34 -40.42 -26.98
N PRO A 43 -6.91 -41.32 -27.89
CA PRO A 43 -5.58 -41.95 -27.83
C PRO A 43 -4.42 -40.98 -28.07
N ASP A 44 -4.66 -39.88 -28.78
CA ASP A 44 -3.64 -38.88 -29.16
C ASP A 44 -3.45 -37.78 -28.09
N ARG A 45 -4.21 -37.81 -26.99
CA ARG A 45 -4.15 -36.80 -25.91
C ARG A 45 -3.32 -37.27 -24.73
N GLU A 46 -2.77 -36.31 -23.98
CA GLU A 46 -2.03 -36.60 -22.75
C GLU A 46 -2.90 -37.30 -21.70
N PRO A 47 -2.35 -38.25 -20.91
CA PRO A 47 -3.08 -38.90 -19.83
C PRO A 47 -3.55 -37.92 -18.76
N LEU A 48 -4.80 -38.09 -18.32
CA LEU A 48 -5.41 -37.24 -17.30
C LEU A 48 -4.79 -37.47 -15.91
N LEU A 49 -4.57 -36.38 -15.18
CA LEU A 49 -4.14 -36.42 -13.78
C LEU A 49 -5.35 -36.62 -12.86
N LEU A 50 -5.72 -37.88 -12.57
CA LEU A 50 -6.89 -38.21 -11.75
C LEU A 50 -6.57 -38.60 -10.31
N HIS A 51 -5.62 -39.53 -10.09
CA HIS A 51 -5.30 -40.02 -8.74
C HIS A 51 -3.79 -40.19 -8.52
N PRO A 52 -3.02 -39.09 -8.48
CA PRO A 52 -1.60 -39.17 -8.19
C PRO A 52 -1.33 -39.78 -6.80
N VAL A 53 -0.13 -40.31 -6.65
CA VAL A 53 0.39 -40.82 -5.38
C VAL A 53 0.80 -39.64 -4.49
N ASN A 54 0.34 -39.64 -3.24
CA ASN A 54 0.72 -38.63 -2.26
C ASN A 54 2.09 -38.92 -1.61
N GLU A 55 2.52 -38.08 -0.66
CA GLU A 55 3.80 -38.16 0.05
C GLU A 55 3.96 -39.47 0.86
N CYS A 56 2.86 -40.16 1.16
CA CYS A 56 2.83 -41.43 1.89
C CYS A 56 2.75 -42.66 0.97
N GLY A 57 2.84 -42.48 -0.35
CA GLY A 57 2.74 -43.59 -1.30
C GLY A 57 1.31 -44.08 -1.55
N ILE A 58 0.29 -43.28 -1.18
CA ILE A 58 -1.13 -43.63 -1.34
C ILE A 58 -1.75 -42.83 -2.49
N GLU A 59 -2.44 -43.53 -3.39
CA GLU A 59 -3.20 -42.90 -4.46
C GLU A 59 -4.41 -42.15 -3.89
N LYS A 60 -4.51 -40.87 -4.27
CA LYS A 60 -5.57 -39.96 -3.84
C LYS A 60 -6.14 -39.24 -5.04
N PHE A 61 -7.47 -39.21 -5.12
CA PHE A 61 -8.17 -38.48 -6.18
C PHE A 61 -7.89 -36.97 -6.11
N VAL A 62 -7.57 -36.30 -7.22
CA VAL A 62 -7.13 -34.90 -7.22
C VAL A 62 -8.15 -33.94 -6.60
N SER A 63 -9.45 -34.15 -6.82
CA SER A 63 -10.49 -33.28 -6.22
C SER A 63 -10.54 -33.39 -4.70
N THR A 64 -10.15 -34.53 -4.12
CA THR A 64 -10.14 -34.70 -2.65
C THR A 64 -8.90 -34.06 -2.00
N THR A 65 -7.97 -33.51 -2.78
CA THR A 65 -6.87 -32.66 -2.27
C THR A 65 -7.34 -31.23 -1.94
N VAL A 66 -8.48 -30.80 -2.50
CA VAL A 66 -9.00 -29.45 -2.32
C VAL A 66 -9.95 -29.40 -1.14
N ARG A 67 -9.56 -28.68 -0.08
CA ARG A 67 -10.39 -28.45 1.11
C ARG A 67 -10.79 -26.98 1.24
N PRO A 68 -12.03 -26.59 0.92
CA PRO A 68 -12.52 -25.25 1.19
C PRO A 68 -12.40 -24.93 2.68
N THR A 69 -11.72 -23.84 3.01
CA THR A 69 -11.44 -23.43 4.39
C THR A 69 -11.73 -21.94 4.55
N LEU A 70 -12.43 -21.57 5.62
CA LEU A 70 -12.65 -20.16 5.99
C LEU A 70 -11.60 -19.74 7.01
N LEU A 71 -10.88 -18.67 6.71
CA LEU A 71 -9.81 -18.12 7.54
C LEU A 71 -10.29 -16.84 8.23
N PRO A 72 -9.74 -16.46 9.39
CA PRO A 72 -10.15 -15.24 10.11
C PRO A 72 -9.68 -13.94 9.44
N TYR A 73 -8.85 -14.02 8.41
CA TYR A 73 -8.25 -12.87 7.72
C TYR A 73 -9.11 -12.43 6.53
N THR A 74 -9.75 -11.27 6.64
CA THR A 74 -10.63 -10.72 5.60
C THR A 74 -9.88 -10.36 4.33
N GLU A 75 -8.59 -10.03 4.42
CA GLU A 75 -7.72 -9.74 3.28
C GLU A 75 -7.57 -10.94 2.35
N LEU A 76 -7.75 -12.17 2.86
CA LEU A 76 -7.71 -13.40 2.08
C LEU A 76 -9.06 -13.76 1.46
N TYR A 77 -10.10 -12.94 1.61
CA TYR A 77 -11.39 -13.22 0.97
C TYR A 77 -11.46 -12.75 -0.48
N HIS A 78 -10.52 -11.88 -0.88
CA HIS A 78 -10.29 -11.47 -2.26
C HIS A 78 -9.21 -12.33 -2.91
N TRP A 79 -9.35 -12.58 -4.22
CA TRP A 79 -8.43 -13.46 -4.93
C TRP A 79 -7.02 -12.84 -5.01
N GLU A 80 -6.91 -11.51 -5.10
CA GLU A 80 -5.63 -10.80 -5.11
C GLU A 80 -4.86 -11.03 -3.82
N GLY A 81 -5.55 -10.94 -2.68
CA GLY A 81 -4.96 -11.15 -1.36
C GLY A 81 -4.48 -12.60 -1.19
N CYS A 82 -5.30 -13.57 -1.57
CA CYS A 82 -4.92 -14.99 -1.61
C CYS A 82 -3.70 -15.24 -2.50
N ALA A 83 -3.73 -14.75 -3.73
CA ALA A 83 -2.69 -14.99 -4.73
C ALA A 83 -1.37 -14.34 -4.32
N SER A 84 -1.40 -13.11 -3.80
CA SER A 84 -0.22 -12.44 -3.24
C SER A 84 0.34 -13.17 -2.03
N PHE A 85 -0.52 -13.65 -1.12
CA PHE A 85 -0.06 -14.36 0.08
C PHE A 85 0.62 -15.68 -0.26
N VAL A 86 -0.01 -16.51 -1.09
CA VAL A 86 0.54 -17.81 -1.50
C VAL A 86 1.82 -17.62 -2.30
N SER A 87 1.82 -16.71 -3.27
CA SER A 87 3.01 -16.43 -4.08
C SER A 87 4.15 -15.91 -3.22
N ASP A 88 3.93 -15.04 -2.22
CA ASP A 88 4.98 -14.57 -1.32
C ASP A 88 5.47 -15.66 -0.34
N TYR A 89 4.62 -16.62 0.04
CA TYR A 89 4.97 -17.71 0.94
C TYR A 89 5.81 -18.80 0.26
N LEU A 90 5.52 -19.11 -1.01
CA LEU A 90 6.21 -20.15 -1.77
C LEU A 90 7.62 -19.69 -2.19
N THR A 91 8.61 -20.56 -2.00
CA THR A 91 9.97 -20.37 -2.51
C THR A 91 10.20 -21.29 -3.70
N MET A 92 10.62 -20.73 -4.83
CA MET A 92 10.88 -21.49 -6.04
C MET A 92 12.27 -22.10 -6.00
N GLU A 93 12.33 -23.42 -6.13
CA GLU A 93 13.56 -24.16 -6.33
C GLU A 93 13.65 -24.62 -7.79
N PRO A 94 14.55 -24.07 -8.61
CA PRO A 94 14.67 -24.48 -10.00
C PRO A 94 15.15 -25.93 -10.08
N LEU A 95 14.36 -26.77 -10.75
CA LEU A 95 14.77 -28.13 -11.07
C LEU A 95 15.97 -28.11 -12.03
N LYS A 96 16.80 -29.16 -11.96
CA LYS A 96 17.92 -29.34 -12.90
C LYS A 96 17.37 -29.40 -14.33
N SER A 97 17.92 -28.57 -15.22
CA SER A 97 17.46 -28.50 -16.61
C SER A 97 17.58 -29.88 -17.29
N PRO A 98 16.49 -30.41 -17.88
CA PRO A 98 16.53 -31.71 -18.54
C PRO A 98 17.32 -31.71 -19.87
N ILE A 99 17.74 -30.54 -20.37
CA ILE A 99 18.32 -30.36 -21.71
C ILE A 99 19.77 -29.85 -21.66
N ALA A 100 20.32 -29.50 -20.48
CA ALA A 100 21.63 -28.84 -20.41
C ALA A 100 22.80 -29.78 -20.76
N PRO A 101 23.60 -29.51 -21.83
CA PRO A 101 24.90 -30.14 -22.02
C PRO A 101 25.98 -29.42 -21.19
N VAL A 102 27.01 -30.18 -20.78
CA VAL A 102 28.19 -29.71 -20.04
C VAL A 102 28.92 -28.59 -20.82
N PRO A 103 29.34 -27.47 -20.19
CA PRO A 103 30.00 -26.38 -20.90
C PRO A 103 31.35 -26.85 -21.47
N LYS A 104 31.57 -26.68 -22.78
CA LYS A 104 32.91 -26.72 -23.38
C LYS A 104 33.44 -25.30 -23.48
N GLU A 105 34.56 -25.05 -22.83
CA GLU A 105 35.33 -23.80 -22.95
C GLU A 105 35.81 -23.62 -24.40
N GLY A 106 35.48 -22.48 -24.99
CA GLY A 106 35.95 -22.07 -26.32
C GLY A 106 36.79 -20.81 -26.22
N GLU A 107 38.09 -20.95 -26.50
CA GLU A 107 39.06 -19.85 -26.59
C GLU A 107 38.68 -18.82 -27.66
N LYS A 108 38.69 -17.53 -27.31
CA LYS A 108 38.64 -16.42 -28.28
C LYS A 108 40.07 -16.05 -28.72
N LYS A 109 40.36 -16.16 -30.02
CA LYS A 109 41.56 -15.60 -30.66
C LYS A 109 41.39 -14.11 -30.94
N SER A 110 42.41 -13.32 -30.60
CA SER A 110 42.52 -11.90 -30.91
C SER A 110 43.08 -11.70 -32.33
N SER A 111 42.57 -10.70 -33.06
CA SER A 111 43.18 -10.24 -34.30
C SER A 111 43.86 -8.89 -34.13
N LYS A 112 45.10 -8.86 -34.56
CA LYS A 112 46.08 -7.76 -34.66
C LYS A 112 45.75 -6.97 -35.94
N TYR A 113 45.78 -5.64 -35.92
CA TYR A 113 46.33 -4.70 -36.92
C TYR A 113 45.79 -3.29 -36.65
N ARG A 114 46.70 -2.30 -36.62
CA ARG A 114 46.39 -0.87 -36.38
C ARG A 114 46.93 -0.08 -37.58
N VAL A 115 46.06 0.60 -38.32
CA VAL A 115 46.45 1.43 -39.47
C VAL A 115 46.48 2.89 -39.05
N LYS A 116 47.53 3.63 -39.43
CA LYS A 116 47.70 5.07 -39.15
C LYS A 116 47.15 5.92 -40.31
N PRO A 117 46.55 7.10 -40.05
CA PRO A 117 46.08 8.00 -41.11
C PRO A 117 47.16 9.01 -41.57
N PRO A 118 47.09 9.50 -42.83
CA PRO A 118 47.95 10.58 -43.33
C PRO A 118 47.33 11.98 -43.09
N PRO A 119 48.14 13.06 -43.17
CA PRO A 119 47.74 14.42 -42.76
C PRO A 119 46.96 15.18 -43.86
N ASP A 120 46.09 16.09 -43.41
CA ASP A 120 45.10 16.86 -44.20
C ASP A 120 45.50 18.35 -44.25
N LEU A 121 45.37 19.02 -45.40
CA LEU A 121 45.66 20.45 -45.62
C LEU A 121 44.41 21.15 -46.16
N GLN A 122 43.71 21.90 -45.30
CA GLN A 122 42.31 22.23 -45.55
C GLN A 122 42.02 23.52 -46.34
N SER A 123 40.99 23.42 -47.20
CA SER A 123 40.36 24.52 -47.97
C SER A 123 38.87 24.69 -47.60
N LYS A 124 38.31 25.90 -47.74
CA LYS A 124 36.96 26.29 -47.25
C LYS A 124 35.76 25.54 -47.88
N PHE A 125 35.94 24.86 -49.02
CA PHE A 125 34.92 23.95 -49.60
C PHE A 125 34.80 22.62 -48.83
N GLU A 126 35.86 22.22 -48.14
CA GLU A 126 35.91 20.98 -47.38
C GLU A 126 35.10 21.03 -46.09
N LEU A 127 34.80 22.22 -45.55
CA LEU A 127 33.93 22.36 -44.38
C LEU A 127 32.48 21.98 -44.69
N GLN A 128 31.97 22.36 -45.87
CA GLN A 128 30.63 21.94 -46.32
C GLN A 128 30.59 20.45 -46.71
N GLN A 129 31.65 19.92 -47.33
CA GLN A 129 31.73 18.49 -47.59
C GLN A 129 31.96 17.66 -46.31
N LYS A 130 32.69 18.18 -45.32
CA LYS A 130 32.85 17.54 -44.00
C LYS A 130 31.53 17.52 -43.26
N ALA A 131 30.76 18.61 -43.21
CA ALA A 131 29.44 18.62 -42.58
C ALA A 131 28.48 17.61 -43.24
N LYS A 132 28.50 17.48 -44.57
CA LYS A 132 27.69 16.50 -45.29
C LYS A 132 28.15 15.06 -45.06
N LYS A 133 29.47 14.80 -45.06
CA LYS A 133 30.05 13.49 -44.72
C LYS A 133 29.82 13.14 -43.25
N GLU A 134 29.91 14.09 -42.33
CA GLU A 134 29.64 13.91 -40.91
C GLU A 134 28.17 13.55 -40.69
N ALA A 135 27.24 14.25 -41.35
CA ALA A 135 25.82 13.90 -41.34
C ALA A 135 25.55 12.50 -41.94
N GLU A 136 26.21 12.14 -43.05
CA GLU A 136 26.11 10.79 -43.63
C GLU A 136 26.73 9.71 -42.72
N THR A 137 27.86 10.00 -42.05
CA THR A 137 28.47 9.07 -41.09
C THR A 137 27.67 8.95 -39.81
N ALA A 138 27.02 10.02 -39.35
CA ALA A 138 26.12 10.00 -38.19
C ALA A 138 24.86 9.20 -38.52
N ALA A 139 24.24 9.42 -39.68
CA ALA A 139 23.09 8.64 -40.15
C ALA A 139 23.44 7.16 -40.41
N ALA A 140 24.67 6.88 -40.86
CA ALA A 140 25.16 5.52 -41.01
C ALA A 140 25.42 4.84 -39.65
N ARG A 141 25.98 5.57 -38.67
CA ARG A 141 26.15 5.10 -37.29
C ARG A 141 24.81 4.82 -36.63
N GLU A 142 23.84 5.72 -36.73
CA GLU A 142 22.49 5.53 -36.20
C GLU A 142 21.80 4.30 -36.83
N LYS A 143 22.00 4.06 -38.13
CA LYS A 143 21.50 2.83 -38.81
C LYS A 143 22.24 1.58 -38.37
N VAL A 144 23.51 1.66 -38.00
CA VAL A 144 24.29 0.53 -37.47
C VAL A 144 23.87 0.26 -36.03
N GLU A 145 23.76 1.27 -35.18
CA GLU A 145 23.23 1.18 -33.81
C GLU A 145 21.83 0.59 -33.81
N ARG A 146 20.91 1.12 -34.62
CA ARG A 146 19.54 0.57 -34.73
C ARG A 146 19.52 -0.88 -35.24
N LYS A 147 20.48 -1.27 -36.08
CA LYS A 147 20.64 -2.67 -36.54
C LYS A 147 21.30 -3.55 -35.48
N GLU A 148 22.21 -3.02 -34.68
CA GLU A 148 22.85 -3.70 -33.57
C GLU A 148 21.87 -3.89 -32.40
N GLU A 149 21.06 -2.88 -32.10
CA GLU A 149 19.92 -2.95 -31.18
C GLU A 149 18.88 -3.95 -31.67
N ALA A 150 18.51 -3.93 -32.95
CA ALA A 150 17.59 -4.92 -33.51
C ALA A 150 18.16 -6.35 -33.45
N LYS A 151 19.47 -6.52 -33.71
CA LYS A 151 20.16 -7.80 -33.56
C LYS A 151 20.30 -8.23 -32.09
N ALA A 152 20.49 -7.29 -31.17
CA ALA A 152 20.50 -7.55 -29.74
C ALA A 152 19.12 -7.99 -29.27
N MET A 153 18.05 -7.30 -29.69
CA MET A 153 16.66 -7.70 -29.45
C MET A 153 16.34 -9.07 -30.06
N GLU A 154 16.83 -9.38 -31.25
CA GLU A 154 16.65 -10.71 -31.84
C GLU A 154 17.46 -11.80 -31.13
N MET A 155 18.68 -11.48 -30.66
CA MET A 155 19.48 -12.40 -29.84
C MET A 155 18.93 -12.57 -28.41
N GLU A 156 18.16 -11.60 -27.92
CA GLU A 156 17.45 -11.67 -26.64
C GLU A 156 16.16 -12.51 -26.70
N LYS A 157 15.60 -12.75 -27.89
CA LYS A 157 14.44 -13.64 -28.01
C LYS A 157 14.83 -15.02 -27.48
N PRO A 158 14.03 -15.63 -26.59
CA PRO A 158 14.32 -16.94 -26.04
C PRO A 158 14.45 -17.95 -27.18
N LYS A 159 15.46 -18.82 -27.09
CA LYS A 159 15.63 -19.93 -28.05
C LYS A 159 14.34 -20.75 -28.10
N ARG A 160 13.98 -21.26 -29.28
CA ARG A 160 12.83 -22.16 -29.43
C ARG A 160 12.96 -23.32 -28.45
N ASP A 161 11.96 -23.47 -27.59
CA ASP A 161 11.94 -24.49 -26.55
C ASP A 161 11.63 -25.86 -27.18
N PRO A 162 12.51 -26.86 -27.07
CA PRO A 162 12.27 -28.20 -27.60
C PRO A 162 11.05 -28.90 -26.98
N LEU A 163 10.61 -28.48 -25.80
CA LEU A 163 9.47 -29.04 -25.07
C LEU A 163 8.24 -28.13 -25.11
N TYR A 164 8.18 -27.19 -26.07
CA TYR A 164 7.01 -26.35 -26.28
C TYR A 164 5.79 -27.21 -26.63
N GLY A 165 4.67 -27.02 -25.92
CA GLY A 165 3.45 -27.81 -26.11
C GLY A 165 3.43 -29.17 -25.41
N LEU A 166 4.56 -29.69 -24.92
CA LEU A 166 4.66 -31.03 -24.34
C LEU A 166 4.60 -31.05 -22.81
N ARG A 167 4.64 -29.90 -22.15
CA ARG A 167 4.65 -29.81 -20.69
C ARG A 167 3.29 -29.35 -20.19
N VAL A 168 2.72 -30.12 -19.27
CA VAL A 168 1.50 -29.74 -18.55
C VAL A 168 1.86 -28.81 -17.40
N HIS A 169 1.06 -27.77 -17.21
CA HIS A 169 1.18 -26.84 -16.09
C HIS A 169 -0.17 -26.65 -15.41
N ALA A 170 -0.16 -26.44 -14.09
CA ALA A 170 -1.36 -26.19 -13.32
C ALA A 170 -1.53 -24.68 -13.07
N TRP A 171 -2.70 -24.15 -13.42
CA TRP A 171 -3.11 -22.77 -13.18
C TRP A 171 -4.39 -22.77 -12.35
N VAL A 172 -4.65 -21.69 -11.63
CA VAL A 172 -5.92 -21.53 -10.91
C VAL A 172 -6.90 -20.77 -11.81
N LEU A 173 -8.00 -21.42 -12.20
CA LEU A 173 -9.07 -20.81 -13.00
C LEU A 173 -10.11 -20.17 -12.08
N VAL A 174 -10.41 -18.88 -12.31
CA VAL A 174 -11.50 -18.17 -11.64
C VAL A 174 -12.58 -17.86 -12.66
N LEU A 175 -13.79 -18.39 -12.45
CA LEU A 175 -14.94 -18.21 -13.33
C LEU A 175 -15.70 -16.91 -13.01
N SER A 176 -16.19 -16.23 -14.04
CA SER A 176 -17.04 -15.04 -13.91
C SER A 176 -18.42 -15.32 -13.32
N GLY A 177 -19.03 -14.29 -12.73
CA GLY A 177 -20.46 -14.25 -12.36
C GLY A 177 -20.76 -14.38 -10.87
N LYS A 178 -20.06 -15.25 -10.13
CA LYS A 178 -20.23 -15.35 -8.66
C LYS A 178 -19.29 -14.37 -7.95
N ARG A 179 -19.74 -13.80 -6.82
CA ARG A 179 -18.94 -12.90 -5.94
C ARG A 179 -18.31 -11.71 -6.69
N GLU A 180 -19.09 -11.07 -7.57
CA GLU A 180 -18.69 -9.85 -8.30
C GLU A 180 -17.48 -10.01 -9.22
N VAL A 181 -17.12 -11.24 -9.61
CA VAL A 181 -16.06 -11.47 -10.60
C VAL A 181 -16.58 -11.16 -12.01
N PRO A 182 -16.06 -10.12 -12.69
CA PRO A 182 -16.62 -9.65 -13.96
C PRO A 182 -16.26 -10.58 -15.14
N GLU A 183 -15.03 -11.09 -15.17
CA GLU A 183 -14.48 -11.88 -16.28
C GLU A 183 -13.78 -13.13 -15.76
N THR A 184 -13.69 -14.14 -16.62
CA THR A 184 -12.95 -15.37 -16.31
C THR A 184 -11.47 -15.17 -16.57
N PHE A 185 -10.60 -15.58 -15.63
CA PHE A 185 -9.15 -15.41 -15.77
C PHE A 185 -8.37 -16.54 -15.08
N PHE A 186 -7.09 -16.65 -15.45
CA PHE A 186 -6.14 -17.57 -14.84
C PHE A 186 -5.25 -16.85 -13.83
N ILE A 187 -4.92 -17.50 -12.72
CA ILE A 187 -3.93 -17.03 -11.76
C ILE A 187 -2.71 -17.95 -11.84
N ASN A 188 -1.53 -17.35 -11.98
CA ASN A 188 -0.27 -18.06 -11.83
C ASN A 188 -0.01 -18.30 -10.33
N PRO A 189 0.05 -19.56 -9.86
CA PRO A 189 0.27 -19.82 -8.43
C PRO A 189 1.65 -19.36 -7.94
N PHE A 190 2.63 -19.23 -8.82
CA PHE A 190 4.01 -18.85 -8.47
C PHE A 190 4.22 -17.35 -8.38
N THR A 191 3.58 -16.58 -9.26
CA THR A 191 3.71 -15.11 -9.28
C THR A 191 2.56 -14.40 -8.59
N GLY A 192 1.41 -15.05 -8.45
CA GLY A 192 0.17 -14.46 -7.94
C GLY A 192 -0.54 -13.54 -8.94
N ASN A 193 -0.03 -13.43 -10.17
CA ASN A 193 -0.59 -12.55 -11.20
C ASN A 193 -1.78 -13.20 -11.90
N SER A 194 -2.77 -12.38 -12.26
CA SER A 194 -3.85 -12.77 -13.15
C SER A 194 -3.46 -12.61 -14.62
N HIS A 195 -3.98 -13.49 -15.45
CA HIS A 195 -3.76 -13.53 -16.89
C HIS A 195 -5.09 -13.76 -17.60
N SER A 196 -5.30 -13.07 -18.71
CA SER A 196 -6.46 -13.30 -19.56
C SER A 196 -6.39 -14.70 -20.20
N PRO A 197 -7.52 -15.41 -20.36
CA PRO A 197 -7.56 -16.65 -21.14
C PRO A 197 -7.14 -16.48 -22.60
N MET A 198 -7.15 -15.25 -23.10
CA MET A 198 -6.80 -14.90 -24.48
C MET A 198 -5.28 -14.80 -24.73
N ASP A 199 -4.46 -14.94 -23.69
CA ASP A 199 -2.99 -14.85 -23.80
C ASP A 199 -2.42 -16.00 -24.65
N GLU A 200 -1.49 -15.68 -25.55
CA GLU A 200 -0.85 -16.63 -26.48
C GLU A 200 0.02 -17.67 -25.76
N GLN A 201 0.33 -17.44 -24.49
CA GLN A 201 1.06 -18.39 -23.65
C GLN A 201 0.24 -19.62 -23.28
N PHE A 202 -1.10 -19.57 -23.36
CA PHE A 202 -1.97 -20.69 -23.05
C PHE A 202 -2.31 -21.51 -24.29
N LEU A 203 -1.76 -22.73 -24.34
CA LEU A 203 -1.89 -23.63 -25.49
C LEU A 203 -3.16 -24.48 -25.47
N GLY A 204 -3.81 -24.62 -24.32
CA GLY A 204 -5.01 -25.42 -24.15
C GLY A 204 -5.24 -25.83 -22.71
N ILE A 205 -6.39 -26.46 -22.45
CA ILE A 205 -6.77 -27.00 -21.15
C ILE A 205 -7.15 -28.46 -21.35
N GLU A 206 -6.50 -29.37 -20.63
CA GLU A 206 -6.87 -30.79 -20.65
C GLU A 206 -8.01 -31.09 -19.69
N SER A 207 -7.91 -30.59 -18.46
CA SER A 207 -8.86 -30.86 -17.38
C SER A 207 -8.95 -29.74 -16.36
N VAL A 208 -10.10 -29.61 -15.71
CA VAL A 208 -10.37 -28.68 -14.60
C VAL A 208 -10.98 -29.47 -13.46
N TRP A 209 -10.61 -29.17 -12.22
CA TRP A 209 -11.21 -29.82 -11.05
C TRP A 209 -11.40 -28.86 -9.89
N ASN A 210 -12.36 -29.19 -9.02
CA ASN A 210 -12.55 -28.52 -7.75
C ASN A 210 -12.94 -29.53 -6.67
N HIS A 211 -13.26 -29.06 -5.47
CA HIS A 211 -13.67 -29.91 -4.34
C HIS A 211 -14.98 -30.73 -4.56
N ARG A 212 -15.71 -30.52 -5.67
CA ARG A 212 -16.98 -31.19 -5.97
C ARG A 212 -16.89 -32.15 -7.14
N ASN A 213 -16.08 -31.87 -8.15
CA ASN A 213 -16.00 -32.68 -9.36
C ASN A 213 -14.68 -32.52 -10.11
N TYR A 214 -14.54 -33.32 -11.17
CA TYR A 214 -13.49 -33.29 -12.17
C TYR A 214 -14.14 -33.20 -13.56
N TRP A 215 -13.67 -32.28 -14.39
CA TRP A 215 -14.14 -32.03 -15.74
C TRP A 215 -12.99 -32.21 -16.73
N VAL A 216 -13.26 -32.91 -17.82
CA VAL A 216 -12.38 -33.05 -18.97
C VAL A 216 -12.85 -32.12 -20.07
N ASN A 217 -11.91 -31.38 -20.65
CA ASN A 217 -12.24 -30.54 -21.80
C ASN A 217 -12.37 -31.41 -23.05
N MET A 218 -13.49 -31.32 -23.75
CA MET A 218 -13.75 -32.02 -25.02
C MET A 218 -13.73 -31.08 -26.24
N GLN A 219 -13.40 -29.80 -26.01
CA GLN A 219 -13.33 -28.77 -27.06
C GLN A 219 -11.99 -28.79 -27.80
N ASP A 220 -11.99 -28.29 -29.03
CA ASP A 220 -10.77 -28.09 -29.83
C ASP A 220 -9.93 -26.93 -29.26
N CYS A 221 -8.67 -27.22 -28.92
CA CYS A 221 -7.71 -26.26 -28.38
C CYS A 221 -6.67 -25.80 -29.42
N SER A 222 -6.90 -26.02 -30.72
CA SER A 222 -5.94 -25.68 -31.79
C SER A 222 -5.54 -24.19 -31.82
N ASN A 223 -6.42 -23.29 -31.37
CA ASN A 223 -6.16 -21.85 -31.25
C ASN A 223 -5.81 -21.41 -29.81
N GLY A 224 -5.37 -22.34 -28.96
CA GLY A 224 -5.14 -22.09 -27.54
C GLY A 224 -6.44 -21.98 -26.75
N CYS A 225 -6.47 -21.09 -25.77
CA CYS A 225 -7.63 -20.87 -24.90
C CYS A 225 -8.61 -19.78 -25.38
N LYS A 226 -8.39 -19.19 -26.57
CA LYS A 226 -9.16 -18.04 -27.07
C LYS A 226 -10.61 -18.36 -27.39
N ASP A 227 -10.84 -19.55 -27.96
CA ASP A 227 -12.15 -19.98 -28.44
C ASP A 227 -12.89 -20.86 -27.40
N LEU A 228 -12.31 -21.05 -26.20
CA LEU A 228 -12.87 -21.91 -25.18
C LEU A 228 -14.06 -21.27 -24.47
N ILE A 229 -15.13 -22.05 -24.30
CA ILE A 229 -16.31 -21.64 -23.54
C ILE A 229 -16.26 -22.31 -22.16
N PHE A 230 -16.28 -21.49 -21.11
CA PHE A 230 -16.11 -21.90 -19.71
C PHE A 230 -17.44 -22.27 -19.00
N ASP A 231 -18.44 -22.75 -19.74
CA ASP A 231 -19.67 -23.30 -19.16
C ASP A 231 -19.49 -24.78 -18.80
N LEU A 232 -19.04 -25.05 -17.58
CA LEU A 232 -18.83 -26.39 -17.05
C LEU A 232 -20.14 -27.22 -16.91
N GLY A 233 -21.29 -26.62 -17.20
CA GLY A 233 -22.56 -27.33 -17.28
C GLY A 233 -22.83 -28.00 -18.62
N ASP A 234 -22.13 -27.61 -19.68
CA ASP A 234 -22.37 -28.11 -21.04
C ASP A 234 -21.67 -29.48 -21.23
N SER A 235 -22.46 -30.56 -21.26
CA SER A 235 -21.95 -31.94 -21.36
C SER A 235 -21.30 -32.27 -22.70
N ILE A 236 -21.49 -31.44 -23.73
CA ILE A 236 -20.84 -31.62 -25.04
C ILE A 236 -19.41 -31.08 -24.99
N ARG A 237 -19.19 -30.01 -24.22
CA ARG A 237 -17.91 -29.29 -24.15
C ARG A 237 -17.05 -29.72 -22.97
N TRP A 238 -17.70 -30.06 -21.87
CA TRP A 238 -17.06 -30.48 -20.62
C TRP A 238 -17.68 -31.79 -20.14
N GLU A 239 -16.91 -32.86 -20.24
CA GLU A 239 -17.30 -34.16 -19.70
C GLU A 239 -16.99 -34.20 -18.21
N PHE A 240 -17.99 -34.48 -17.37
CA PHE A 240 -17.83 -34.53 -15.91
C PHE A 240 -17.76 -35.97 -15.42
N MET A 241 -16.92 -36.24 -14.42
CA MET A 241 -16.74 -37.61 -13.90
C MET A 241 -17.87 -38.02 -12.93
N LEU A 242 -18.38 -37.09 -12.12
CA LEU A 242 -19.47 -37.35 -11.16
C LEU A 242 -20.76 -36.61 -11.56
N LEU A 243 -21.89 -37.31 -11.57
CA LEU A 243 -23.21 -36.70 -11.69
C LEU A 243 -23.57 -35.96 -10.40
N GLY A 244 -23.28 -34.66 -10.36
CA GLY A 244 -23.60 -33.80 -9.21
C GLY A 244 -25.09 -33.50 -9.06
N THR A 245 -25.51 -33.16 -7.84
CA THR A 245 -26.88 -32.80 -7.42
C THR A 245 -27.38 -31.42 -7.91
N ASP A 246 -26.52 -30.63 -8.57
CA ASP A 246 -26.78 -29.20 -8.87
C ASP A 246 -27.49 -28.94 -10.23
N LYS A 247 -28.02 -29.96 -10.93
CA LYS A 247 -28.89 -29.76 -12.11
C LYS A 247 -30.23 -30.52 -12.00
N PRO A 248 -31.38 -29.87 -12.29
CA PRO A 248 -32.65 -30.56 -12.45
C PRO A 248 -32.60 -31.41 -13.72
N HIS A 249 -33.15 -32.62 -13.62
CA HIS A 249 -33.39 -33.61 -14.66
C HIS A 249 -33.36 -33.06 -16.10
N LEU A 250 -32.28 -33.35 -16.83
CA LEU A 250 -32.34 -33.42 -18.29
C LEU A 250 -32.69 -34.87 -18.63
N LEU A 251 -33.85 -35.03 -19.26
CA LEU A 251 -34.37 -36.27 -19.81
C LEU A 251 -33.30 -36.88 -20.74
N LEU A 252 -32.79 -38.04 -20.37
CA LEU A 252 -32.14 -38.92 -21.33
C LEU A 252 -33.22 -39.34 -22.35
N PRO A 253 -32.95 -39.33 -23.66
CA PRO A 253 -33.79 -40.04 -24.63
C PRO A 253 -33.79 -41.52 -24.27
N ASP A 254 -34.97 -42.16 -24.36
CA ASP A 254 -35.18 -43.58 -24.12
C ASP A 254 -34.06 -44.43 -24.75
N VAL A 255 -33.21 -45.03 -23.90
CA VAL A 255 -32.26 -46.06 -24.31
C VAL A 255 -33.01 -47.39 -24.24
N GLU A 256 -33.86 -47.64 -25.24
CA GLU A 256 -34.42 -48.97 -25.51
C GLU A 256 -33.49 -49.82 -26.41
N GLU A 257 -32.31 -49.34 -26.82
CA GLU A 257 -31.48 -50.02 -27.83
C GLU A 257 -30.14 -50.61 -27.34
N GLU A 258 -29.80 -50.56 -26.05
CA GLU A 258 -28.55 -51.17 -25.53
C GLU A 258 -28.75 -52.38 -24.58
N GLU A 259 -29.95 -52.97 -24.53
CA GLU A 259 -30.22 -54.15 -23.68
C GLU A 259 -29.79 -55.51 -24.29
N GLU A 260 -29.25 -55.59 -25.51
CA GLU A 260 -28.97 -56.89 -26.16
C GLU A 260 -27.56 -57.49 -25.93
N LEU A 261 -26.66 -56.89 -25.14
CA LEU A 261 -25.26 -57.36 -25.08
C LEU A 261 -24.71 -57.86 -23.74
N LEU A 262 -25.51 -57.96 -22.67
CA LEU A 262 -25.02 -58.47 -21.38
C LEU A 262 -25.98 -59.44 -20.67
N ASP A 263 -26.51 -60.44 -21.40
CA ASP A 263 -27.16 -61.60 -20.77
C ASP A 263 -26.23 -62.83 -20.81
N ARG A 264 -25.33 -62.91 -19.83
CA ARG A 264 -24.90 -64.21 -19.31
C ARG A 264 -24.47 -64.08 -17.84
N ASP A 265 -25.24 -64.78 -17.01
CA ASP A 265 -25.01 -65.13 -15.61
C ASP A 265 -25.29 -64.01 -14.58
N MET A 266 -26.50 -64.01 -14.01
CA MET A 266 -26.76 -63.95 -12.55
C MET A 266 -28.29 -63.99 -12.30
N ASP A 267 -28.84 -65.20 -12.18
CA ASP A 267 -30.19 -65.41 -11.65
C ASP A 267 -30.27 -65.04 -10.15
N ASN A 268 -31.37 -64.40 -9.77
CA ASN A 268 -31.86 -64.06 -8.42
C ASN A 268 -31.34 -62.77 -7.76
N ALA A 269 -31.94 -61.64 -8.14
CA ALA A 269 -32.45 -60.65 -7.18
C ALA A 269 -33.54 -59.80 -7.86
N VAL A 270 -34.67 -59.63 -7.16
CA VAL A 270 -35.78 -58.75 -7.55
C VAL A 270 -35.22 -57.35 -7.85
N SER A 271 -35.25 -56.95 -9.11
CA SER A 271 -34.75 -55.66 -9.56
C SER A 271 -35.85 -54.61 -9.42
N ASP A 272 -35.77 -53.86 -8.32
CA ASP A 272 -36.49 -52.60 -8.14
C ASP A 272 -35.79 -51.52 -9.01
N PRO A 273 -36.47 -50.87 -9.97
CA PRO A 273 -35.86 -49.84 -10.81
C PRO A 273 -35.29 -48.65 -10.01
N ASP A 274 -35.77 -48.44 -8.78
CA ASP A 274 -35.28 -47.37 -7.89
C ASP A 274 -33.81 -47.58 -7.44
N HIS A 275 -33.32 -48.82 -7.38
CA HIS A 275 -31.94 -49.10 -6.96
C HIS A 275 -30.90 -48.82 -8.06
N ARG A 276 -31.30 -48.78 -9.35
CA ARG A 276 -30.38 -48.39 -10.44
C ARG A 276 -30.09 -46.88 -10.42
N VAL A 277 -31.06 -46.06 -10.00
CA VAL A 277 -30.93 -44.60 -9.91
C VAL A 277 -30.02 -44.19 -8.74
N GLU A 278 -29.99 -44.96 -7.64
CA GLU A 278 -29.07 -44.72 -6.52
C GLU A 278 -27.60 -45.03 -6.86
N MET A 279 -27.34 -45.90 -7.84
CA MET A 279 -25.96 -46.31 -8.18
C MET A 279 -25.17 -45.20 -8.91
N TRP A 280 -25.86 -44.28 -9.57
CA TRP A 280 -25.27 -43.21 -10.39
C TRP A 280 -25.08 -41.87 -9.65
N ARG A 281 -25.58 -41.75 -8.41
CA ARG A 281 -25.36 -40.57 -7.55
C ARG A 281 -24.21 -40.85 -6.58
N PHE A 282 -22.97 -40.72 -7.07
CA PHE A 282 -21.78 -40.83 -6.23
C PHE A 282 -21.32 -39.44 -5.77
N ASP A 283 -21.53 -39.14 -4.48
CA ASP A 283 -21.05 -37.89 -3.87
C ASP A 283 -19.55 -37.92 -3.60
N MET A 284 -18.88 -36.78 -3.84
CA MET A 284 -17.45 -36.60 -3.57
C MET A 284 -17.13 -36.87 -2.08
N PRO A 285 -16.16 -37.75 -1.76
CA PRO A 285 -15.69 -37.94 -0.39
C PRO A 285 -15.11 -36.65 0.21
N PRO A 286 -15.13 -36.49 1.54
CA PRO A 286 -14.47 -35.36 2.18
C PRO A 286 -12.97 -35.36 1.87
N SER A 287 -12.37 -34.17 1.80
CA SER A 287 -10.94 -34.05 1.58
C SER A 287 -10.14 -34.75 2.69
N TRP A 288 -9.10 -35.49 2.29
CA TRP A 288 -8.18 -36.18 3.20
C TRP A 288 -7.16 -35.24 3.85
N VAL A 289 -7.04 -34.01 3.33
CA VAL A 289 -6.13 -32.96 3.78
C VAL A 289 -6.73 -32.22 4.99
N ALA A 290 -5.89 -31.83 5.95
CA ALA A 290 -6.32 -31.01 7.08
C ALA A 290 -6.77 -29.59 6.64
N PRO A 291 -7.67 -28.90 7.37
CA PRO A 291 -7.94 -27.49 7.10
C PRO A 291 -6.65 -26.66 7.21
N ILE A 292 -6.47 -25.71 6.32
CA ILE A 292 -5.33 -24.77 6.40
C ILE A 292 -5.49 -23.94 7.67
N GLN A 293 -4.44 -23.89 8.49
CA GLN A 293 -4.34 -23.01 9.65
C GLN A 293 -3.19 -22.05 9.42
N ILE A 294 -3.45 -20.76 9.56
CA ILE A 294 -2.44 -19.70 9.41
C ILE A 294 -2.42 -18.95 10.73
N SER A 295 -1.30 -19.01 11.45
CA SER A 295 -1.11 -18.21 12.66
C SER A 295 -1.01 -16.72 12.31
N PRO A 296 -1.34 -15.79 13.25
CA PRO A 296 -1.18 -14.36 13.01
C PRO A 296 0.24 -14.00 12.58
N LYS A 297 1.24 -14.63 13.20
CA LYS A 297 2.65 -14.51 12.84
C LYS A 297 2.96 -14.90 11.39
N GLU A 298 2.44 -16.03 10.91
CA GLU A 298 2.65 -16.47 9.52
C GLU A 298 1.95 -15.56 8.52
N PHE A 299 0.78 -15.04 8.90
CA PHE A 299 0.05 -14.07 8.10
C PHE A 299 0.85 -12.76 7.95
N GLU A 300 1.38 -12.23 9.05
CA GLU A 300 2.16 -10.99 9.07
C GLU A 300 3.54 -11.13 8.39
N THR A 301 4.24 -12.25 8.63
CA THR A 301 5.55 -12.51 8.05
C THR A 301 5.50 -12.80 6.55
N ARG A 302 4.34 -13.19 6.01
CA ARG A 302 4.06 -13.52 4.59
C ARG A 302 4.94 -14.60 3.95
N SER A 303 6.04 -14.99 4.59
CA SER A 303 7.03 -15.95 4.12
C SER A 303 7.68 -16.65 5.33
N PRO A 304 8.13 -17.91 5.20
CA PRO A 304 8.60 -18.72 6.33
C PRO A 304 9.75 -18.09 7.16
N GLN A 305 10.57 -17.23 6.56
CA GLN A 305 11.66 -16.50 7.23
C GLN A 305 11.43 -14.98 7.27
N GLY A 306 10.25 -14.51 6.87
CA GLY A 306 9.98 -13.09 6.67
C GLY A 306 10.79 -12.44 5.55
N ARG A 307 11.50 -13.23 4.73
CA ARG A 307 12.29 -12.76 3.59
C ARG A 307 12.11 -13.68 2.38
N LYS A 308 12.09 -13.09 1.20
CA LYS A 308 12.05 -13.80 -0.07
C LYS A 308 12.97 -13.12 -1.08
N VAL A 309 13.74 -13.91 -1.82
CA VAL A 309 14.63 -13.43 -2.88
C VAL A 309 14.22 -14.07 -4.19
N ILE A 310 14.00 -13.24 -5.21
CA ILE A 310 13.65 -13.66 -6.57
C ILE A 310 14.74 -13.14 -7.50
N LEU A 311 15.29 -14.06 -8.30
CA LEU A 311 16.32 -13.77 -9.29
C LEU A 311 15.67 -13.69 -10.67
N TYR A 312 15.74 -12.52 -11.28
CA TYR A 312 15.41 -12.28 -12.69
C TYR A 312 16.70 -12.22 -13.51
N LYS A 313 16.58 -12.30 -14.85
CA LYS A 313 17.71 -12.34 -15.79
C LYS A 313 18.83 -11.32 -15.45
N GLU A 314 18.47 -10.08 -15.16
CA GLU A 314 19.40 -8.97 -14.85
C GLU A 314 19.00 -8.19 -13.59
N ALA A 315 18.09 -8.72 -12.79
CA ALA A 315 17.62 -8.04 -11.59
C ALA A 315 17.46 -9.01 -10.42
N LYS A 316 17.71 -8.51 -9.21
CA LYS A 316 17.49 -9.22 -7.95
C LYS A 316 16.41 -8.48 -7.18
N LEU A 317 15.30 -9.15 -6.91
CA LEU A 317 14.22 -8.62 -6.07
C LEU A 317 14.25 -9.30 -4.70
N GLU A 318 14.42 -8.50 -3.67
CA GLU A 318 14.38 -8.92 -2.28
C GLU A 318 13.10 -8.35 -1.65
N LYS A 319 12.31 -9.20 -0.99
CA LYS A 319 11.12 -8.82 -0.24
C LYS A 319 11.32 -9.20 1.22
N TRP A 320 10.85 -8.36 2.12
CA TRP A 320 10.85 -8.57 3.57
C TRP A 320 9.46 -8.31 4.13
N ALA A 321 9.12 -9.02 5.20
CA ALA A 321 7.92 -8.75 5.99
C ALA A 321 7.96 -7.33 6.55
N PRO A 322 6.80 -6.66 6.68
CA PRO A 322 6.70 -5.42 7.44
C PRO A 322 7.35 -5.56 8.82
N TYR A 323 8.03 -4.52 9.29
CA TYR A 323 8.72 -4.45 10.59
C TYR A 323 9.88 -5.44 10.84
N LEU A 324 10.17 -6.37 9.93
CA LEU A 324 11.33 -7.25 10.07
C LEU A 324 12.64 -6.46 10.08
N ASN A 325 12.74 -5.47 9.20
CA ASN A 325 13.85 -4.54 9.16
C ASN A 325 13.53 -3.29 9.99
N ARG A 326 14.43 -2.93 10.93
CA ARG A 326 14.27 -1.74 11.79
C ARG A 326 14.17 -0.42 11.01
N ASN A 327 14.72 -0.37 9.80
CA ASN A 327 14.67 0.79 8.92
C ASN A 327 13.37 0.88 8.07
N GLY A 328 12.43 -0.06 8.26
CA GLY A 328 11.16 -0.10 7.53
C GLY A 328 11.25 -0.62 6.09
N LEU A 329 12.40 -1.13 5.66
CA LEU A 329 12.59 -1.64 4.30
C LEU A 329 11.77 -2.92 4.09
N VAL A 330 10.88 -2.91 3.11
CA VAL A 330 10.02 -4.06 2.76
C VAL A 330 10.37 -4.66 1.40
N GLN A 331 10.90 -3.88 0.46
CA GLN A 331 11.30 -4.41 -0.85
C GLN A 331 12.54 -3.69 -1.37
N ARG A 332 13.42 -4.42 -2.05
CA ARG A 332 14.59 -3.88 -2.76
C ARG A 332 14.71 -4.55 -4.12
N LEU A 333 14.76 -3.75 -5.17
CA LEU A 333 15.06 -4.18 -6.53
C LEU A 333 16.44 -3.65 -6.92
N THR A 334 17.37 -4.57 -7.17
CA THR A 334 18.71 -4.24 -7.66
C THR A 334 18.81 -4.66 -9.12
N VAL A 335 19.03 -3.69 -10.00
CA VAL A 335 19.22 -3.90 -11.45
C VAL A 335 20.71 -3.94 -11.76
N TYR A 336 21.13 -4.93 -12.52
CA TYR A 336 22.52 -5.16 -12.89
C TYR A 336 22.73 -4.95 -14.40
N ALA A 337 23.95 -4.60 -14.80
CA ALA A 337 24.29 -4.45 -16.21
C ALA A 337 24.50 -5.80 -16.92
N ASP A 338 24.77 -6.85 -16.16
CA ASP A 338 25.12 -8.17 -16.67
C ASP A 338 24.27 -9.26 -15.99
N PRO A 339 23.91 -10.35 -16.70
CA PRO A 339 23.18 -11.49 -16.11
C PRO A 339 23.95 -12.26 -15.03
N CYS A 340 25.25 -11.98 -14.88
CA CYS A 340 26.11 -12.55 -13.84
C CYS A 340 26.07 -11.77 -12.53
N TYR A 341 25.22 -10.74 -12.41
CA TYR A 341 25.07 -9.89 -11.21
C TYR A 341 26.37 -9.19 -10.76
N SER A 342 27.25 -8.82 -11.69
CA SER A 342 28.57 -8.25 -11.41
C SER A 342 28.56 -6.75 -11.12
N LYS A 343 27.76 -5.98 -11.87
CA LYS A 343 27.75 -4.50 -11.81
C LYS A 343 26.35 -3.99 -11.56
N VAL A 344 26.15 -3.29 -10.45
CA VAL A 344 24.87 -2.66 -10.09
C VAL A 344 24.71 -1.35 -10.86
N VAL A 345 23.57 -1.19 -11.53
CA VAL A 345 23.21 0.03 -12.27
C VAL A 345 22.29 0.90 -11.41
N GLU A 346 21.26 0.29 -10.85
CA GLU A 346 20.19 0.98 -10.14
C GLU A 346 19.74 0.15 -8.93
N VAL A 347 19.44 0.83 -7.83
CA VAL A 347 18.84 0.22 -6.64
C VAL A 347 17.56 0.98 -6.32
N ARG A 348 16.43 0.29 -6.29
CA ARG A 348 15.15 0.84 -5.82
C ARG A 348 14.77 0.16 -4.52
N GLU A 349 14.41 0.96 -3.52
CA GLU A 349 14.05 0.53 -2.18
C GLU A 349 12.67 1.06 -1.84
N TRP A 350 11.82 0.21 -1.26
CA TRP A 350 10.49 0.58 -0.78
C TRP A 350 10.40 0.37 0.72
N PHE A 351 9.85 1.37 1.40
CA PHE A 351 9.72 1.42 2.85
C PHE A 351 8.25 1.47 3.26
N LYS A 352 7.94 0.86 4.39
CA LYS A 352 6.61 0.93 5.02
C LYS A 352 6.75 1.27 6.49
N ASN A 353 5.71 1.95 6.98
CA ASN A 353 5.51 2.23 8.39
C ASN A 353 6.60 3.09 9.02
N ARG A 354 7.35 3.89 8.25
CA ARG A 354 8.27 4.89 8.81
C ARG A 354 7.50 6.13 9.28
N GLU A 355 7.92 6.70 10.40
CA GLU A 355 7.35 7.95 10.95
C GLU A 355 7.55 9.13 10.00
N ASP A 356 8.74 9.22 9.40
CA ASP A 356 9.16 10.21 8.40
C ASP A 356 8.49 10.04 7.03
N LYS A 357 7.50 9.15 6.89
CA LYS A 357 6.72 8.95 5.65
C LYS A 357 7.54 8.63 4.40
N LEU A 358 8.82 8.27 4.52
CA LEU A 358 9.63 7.84 3.37
C LEU A 358 9.03 6.54 2.82
N GLU A 359 8.71 6.54 1.53
CA GLU A 359 8.05 5.42 0.86
C GLU A 359 8.97 4.74 -0.15
N ARG A 360 9.75 5.51 -0.89
CA ARG A 360 10.61 4.98 -1.96
C ARG A 360 11.92 5.73 -2.03
N ARG A 361 13.02 5.00 -2.22
CA ARG A 361 14.34 5.55 -2.53
C ARG A 361 14.89 4.88 -3.78
N GLU A 362 15.35 5.68 -4.74
CA GLU A 362 15.96 5.22 -5.98
C GLU A 362 17.38 5.78 -6.06
N VAL A 363 18.36 4.90 -6.20
CA VAL A 363 19.78 5.25 -6.27
C VAL A 363 20.34 4.77 -7.60
N ASN A 364 20.71 5.71 -8.46
CA ASN A 364 21.44 5.40 -9.68
C ASN A 364 22.93 5.36 -9.36
N ARG A 365 23.56 4.17 -9.47
CA ARG A 365 24.98 3.99 -9.13
C ARG A 365 25.94 4.56 -10.17
N GLN A 366 25.47 4.85 -11.39
CA GLN A 366 26.29 5.47 -12.42
C GLN A 366 26.41 6.98 -12.22
N THR A 367 25.31 7.65 -11.88
CA THR A 367 25.27 9.10 -11.65
C THR A 367 25.42 9.51 -10.19
N GLN A 368 25.31 8.55 -9.25
CA GLN A 368 25.20 8.78 -7.79
C GLN A 368 23.99 9.66 -7.40
N LEU A 369 23.00 9.76 -8.29
CA LEU A 369 21.76 10.49 -8.02
C LEU A 369 20.87 9.65 -7.12
N THR A 370 20.46 10.22 -5.99
CA THR A 370 19.48 9.64 -5.07
C THR A 370 18.17 10.40 -5.19
N THR A 371 17.08 9.68 -5.36
CA THR A 371 15.71 10.22 -5.41
C THR A 371 14.88 9.58 -4.32
N GLU A 372 14.39 10.39 -3.40
CA GLU A 372 13.56 9.97 -2.28
C GLU A 372 12.13 10.48 -2.47
N HIS A 373 11.15 9.64 -2.18
CA HIS A 373 9.73 9.98 -2.25
C HIS A 373 9.04 9.76 -0.91
N PHE A 374 8.22 10.74 -0.53
CA PHE A 374 7.54 10.80 0.75
C PHE A 374 6.03 10.83 0.55
N ARG A 375 5.30 10.13 1.42
CA ARG A 375 3.84 10.17 1.46
C ARG A 375 3.33 11.49 2.03
N PRO A 376 2.10 11.91 1.69
CA PRO A 376 1.45 13.05 2.32
C PRO A 376 1.45 12.93 3.85
N GLY A 377 1.62 14.06 4.55
CA GLY A 377 1.69 14.10 6.02
C GLY A 377 3.11 14.07 6.60
N HIS A 378 4.15 14.22 5.76
CA HIS A 378 5.50 14.52 6.23
C HIS A 378 5.54 15.86 6.98
N LEU A 379 6.35 15.97 8.05
CA LEU A 379 6.45 17.18 8.87
C LEU A 379 6.77 18.43 8.05
N LEU A 380 7.64 18.28 7.05
CA LEU A 380 8.11 19.37 6.18
C LEU A 380 7.27 19.54 4.90
N GLY A 381 6.17 18.78 4.74
CA GLY A 381 5.38 18.78 3.50
C GLY A 381 6.14 18.28 2.26
N LEU A 382 7.29 17.64 2.45
CA LEU A 382 8.17 17.15 1.39
C LEU A 382 7.48 15.99 0.65
N LYS A 383 7.55 16.02 -0.68
CA LYS A 383 7.00 15.02 -1.60
C LYS A 383 8.12 14.24 -2.27
N ALA A 384 9.16 14.93 -2.75
CA ALA A 384 10.34 14.29 -3.31
C ALA A 384 11.61 15.08 -2.98
N HIS A 385 12.72 14.37 -2.78
CA HIS A 385 14.03 14.98 -2.60
C HIS A 385 15.05 14.27 -3.50
N ILE A 386 15.58 15.01 -4.46
CA ILE A 386 16.53 14.54 -5.47
C ILE A 386 17.86 15.22 -5.18
N TYR A 387 18.92 14.46 -4.92
CA TYR A 387 20.22 15.01 -4.55
C TYR A 387 21.37 14.06 -4.90
N THR A 388 22.57 14.63 -5.00
CA THR A 388 23.83 13.89 -5.14
C THR A 388 24.61 13.78 -3.84
N SER A 389 24.43 14.75 -2.93
CA SER A 389 25.04 14.81 -1.61
C SER A 389 24.10 15.51 -0.62
N MET A 390 24.19 15.16 0.67
CA MET A 390 23.47 15.84 1.76
C MET A 390 24.18 17.12 2.23
N GLU A 391 25.37 17.44 1.69
CA GLU A 391 26.06 18.70 1.97
C GLU A 391 25.32 19.89 1.35
N PRO A 392 25.25 21.06 2.01
CA PRO A 392 24.55 22.26 1.51
C PRO A 392 25.18 22.83 0.21
N GLU A 393 24.41 23.63 -0.53
CA GLU A 393 24.84 24.30 -1.79
C GLU A 393 25.24 23.33 -2.93
N THR A 394 24.76 22.09 -2.89
CA THR A 394 24.94 21.08 -3.95
C THR A 394 23.69 20.96 -4.82
N GLU A 395 23.84 20.40 -6.02
CA GLU A 395 22.72 20.19 -6.95
C GLU A 395 21.64 19.33 -6.31
N ARG A 396 20.47 19.94 -6.09
CA ARG A 396 19.30 19.30 -5.48
C ARG A 396 17.99 19.83 -6.04
N THR A 397 16.96 19.03 -5.89
CA THR A 397 15.59 19.41 -6.15
C THR A 397 14.72 18.87 -5.01
N MET A 398 13.97 19.74 -4.37
CA MET A 398 12.97 19.42 -3.36
C MET A 398 11.60 19.74 -3.92
N GLU A 399 10.70 18.77 -3.94
CA GLU A 399 9.30 18.94 -4.32
C GLU A 399 8.45 18.81 -3.07
N PHE A 400 7.42 19.65 -2.95
CA PHE A 400 6.54 19.73 -1.80
C PHE A 400 5.09 19.49 -2.22
N TYR A 401 4.28 19.04 -1.26
CA TYR A 401 2.82 19.11 -1.38
C TYR A 401 2.40 20.56 -1.14
N ASN A 402 2.10 21.28 -2.23
CA ASN A 402 1.74 22.69 -2.20
C ASN A 402 0.51 22.96 -1.30
N GLU A 403 -0.45 22.03 -1.21
CA GLU A 403 -1.62 22.21 -0.33
C GLU A 403 -1.28 22.17 1.16
N ALA A 404 -0.13 21.59 1.53
CA ALA A 404 0.32 21.51 2.92
C ALA A 404 1.09 22.76 3.37
N ARG A 405 1.44 23.67 2.45
CA ARG A 405 2.24 24.86 2.75
C ARG A 405 1.44 26.13 2.56
N VAL A 406 1.64 27.10 3.45
CA VAL A 406 0.95 28.40 3.42
C VAL A 406 1.50 29.33 2.32
N ASP A 407 2.77 29.14 1.93
CA ASP A 407 3.47 29.96 0.93
C ASP A 407 3.20 29.53 -0.53
N GLY A 408 2.53 28.39 -0.74
CA GLY A 408 2.28 27.80 -2.05
C GLY A 408 3.52 27.26 -2.76
N LEU A 409 4.64 27.04 -2.05
CA LEU A 409 5.86 26.49 -2.64
C LEU A 409 5.63 25.05 -3.08
N GLN A 410 5.79 24.78 -4.37
CA GLN A 410 5.61 23.46 -4.96
C GLN A 410 6.97 22.76 -5.19
N LYS A 411 7.97 23.52 -5.62
CA LYS A 411 9.28 22.97 -5.98
C LYS A 411 10.39 23.97 -5.74
N HIS A 412 11.50 23.49 -5.21
CA HIS A 412 12.73 24.25 -4.97
C HIS A 412 13.89 23.53 -5.66
N VAL A 413 14.67 24.26 -6.45
CA VAL A 413 15.87 23.75 -7.14
C VAL A 413 17.04 24.60 -6.73
N GLU A 414 18.06 23.99 -6.13
CA GLU A 414 19.28 24.67 -5.70
C GLU A 414 20.50 24.03 -6.37
N ASN A 415 21.45 24.88 -6.73
CA ASN A 415 22.83 24.47 -6.95
C ASN A 415 23.81 25.49 -6.34
N ALA A 416 25.10 25.35 -6.66
CA ALA A 416 26.14 26.21 -6.09
C ALA A 416 26.01 27.70 -6.50
N HIS A 417 25.32 27.99 -7.61
CA HIS A 417 25.29 29.30 -8.26
C HIS A 417 23.89 29.91 -8.38
N GLU A 418 22.83 29.13 -8.32
CA GLU A 418 21.45 29.57 -8.49
C GLU A 418 20.50 28.82 -7.56
N MET A 419 19.37 29.44 -7.30
CA MET A 419 18.26 28.91 -6.53
C MET A 419 16.95 29.32 -7.21
N THR A 420 16.06 28.36 -7.44
CA THR A 420 14.80 28.58 -8.15
C THR A 420 13.64 27.95 -7.39
N ASP A 421 12.67 28.78 -7.03
CA ASP A 421 11.42 28.40 -6.39
C ASP A 421 10.27 28.47 -7.39
N TYR A 422 9.45 27.42 -7.41
CA TYR A 422 8.22 27.32 -8.19
C TYR A 422 7.04 27.31 -7.22
N PHE A 423 6.06 28.17 -7.49
CA PHE A 423 4.88 28.34 -6.66
C PHE A 423 3.62 28.00 -7.45
N GLU A 424 2.59 27.54 -6.75
CA GLU A 424 1.29 27.22 -7.33
C GLU A 424 0.16 27.72 -6.42
N GLY A 425 -0.88 28.31 -7.02
CA GLY A 425 -2.10 28.71 -6.30
C GLY A 425 -1.98 29.96 -5.41
N ARG A 426 -0.97 30.81 -5.62
CA ARG A 426 -0.82 32.07 -4.86
C ARG A 426 -1.75 33.18 -5.35
N ASP A 427 -2.27 33.97 -4.41
CA ASP A 427 -3.15 35.12 -4.67
C ASP A 427 -2.47 36.27 -5.43
N ASP A 428 -1.14 36.38 -5.29
CA ASP A 428 -0.33 37.39 -5.97
C ASP A 428 0.12 36.96 -7.38
N PHE A 429 -0.32 35.78 -7.84
CA PHE A 429 0.00 35.19 -9.14
C PHE A 429 1.49 34.87 -9.35
N LEU A 430 2.34 34.93 -8.31
CA LEU A 430 3.74 34.54 -8.41
C LEU A 430 3.82 33.03 -8.66
N TYR A 431 4.55 32.62 -9.70
CA TYR A 431 4.75 31.20 -10.01
C TYR A 431 6.21 30.77 -10.09
N LEU A 432 7.13 31.72 -10.25
CA LEU A 432 8.56 31.45 -10.34
C LEU A 432 9.35 32.56 -9.67
N ARG A 433 10.30 32.19 -8.83
CA ARG A 433 11.36 33.04 -8.32
C ARG A 433 12.70 32.39 -8.62
N HIS A 434 13.59 33.12 -9.25
CA HIS A 434 14.92 32.67 -9.62
C HIS A 434 15.97 33.64 -9.05
N VAL A 435 17.01 33.11 -8.43
CA VAL A 435 18.05 33.87 -7.76
C VAL A 435 19.41 33.39 -8.24
N GLU A 436 20.25 34.32 -8.69
CA GLU A 436 21.64 34.04 -9.05
C GLU A 436 22.58 34.55 -7.95
N PHE A 437 23.52 33.70 -7.55
CA PHE A 437 24.54 33.98 -6.54
C PHE A 437 25.92 34.21 -7.17
N GLY A 438 26.62 35.20 -6.65
CA GLY A 438 27.97 35.55 -7.03
C GLY A 438 29.04 34.77 -6.26
N LYS A 439 30.30 34.95 -6.67
CA LYS A 439 31.46 34.34 -5.99
C LYS A 439 31.66 34.95 -4.61
N ARG A 440 31.95 34.10 -3.61
CA ARG A 440 32.24 34.54 -2.24
C ARG A 440 33.47 35.45 -2.21
N VAL A 441 33.32 36.65 -1.64
CA VAL A 441 34.43 37.58 -1.41
C VAL A 441 35.06 37.24 -0.06
N LYS A 442 36.34 36.84 -0.04
CA LYS A 442 37.09 36.62 1.21
C LYS A 442 37.27 37.96 1.93
N LYS A 443 36.42 38.27 2.92
CA LYS A 443 36.67 39.40 3.83
C LYS A 443 37.81 39.02 4.77
N ILE A 444 38.79 39.91 4.89
CA ILE A 444 39.91 39.81 5.85
C ILE A 444 39.29 39.90 7.26
N GLN A 445 39.54 38.88 8.09
CA GLN A 445 39.01 38.81 9.45
C GLN A 445 39.61 39.91 10.33
N ILE A 446 38.77 40.78 10.88
CA ILE A 446 39.10 41.60 12.04
C ILE A 446 38.59 40.83 13.26
N ALA A 447 39.48 40.52 14.20
CA ALA A 447 39.18 39.70 15.37
C ALA A 447 38.07 40.33 16.24
N GLY A 448 36.98 39.58 16.47
CA GLY A 448 35.99 39.90 17.52
C GLY A 448 34.51 39.83 17.13
N THR A 449 34.15 39.63 15.86
CA THR A 449 32.74 39.42 15.45
C THR A 449 32.48 37.95 15.13
N ARG A 450 31.36 37.42 15.63
CA ARG A 450 30.94 36.01 15.48
C ARG A 450 30.96 35.61 14.00
N THR A 451 31.37 34.37 13.75
CA THR A 451 31.48 33.75 12.44
C THR A 451 30.09 33.59 11.79
N ASP A 452 29.62 34.61 11.08
CA ASP A 452 28.65 34.40 10.01
C ASP A 452 29.40 33.71 8.87
N ILE A 453 29.02 32.46 8.59
CA ILE A 453 29.41 31.73 7.38
C ILE A 453 29.16 32.67 6.21
N SER A 454 30.19 32.98 5.41
CA SER A 454 30.10 34.02 4.38
C SER A 454 28.95 33.71 3.41
N SER A 455 27.82 34.42 3.56
CA SER A 455 26.68 34.26 2.68
C SER A 455 27.09 34.60 1.24
N ARG A 456 26.61 33.79 0.29
CA ARG A 456 26.85 34.03 -1.12
C ARG A 456 26.19 35.37 -1.51
N PRO A 457 26.91 36.32 -2.13
CA PRO A 457 26.30 37.59 -2.51
C PRO A 457 25.27 37.38 -3.61
N ILE A 458 24.07 37.97 -3.48
CA ILE A 458 23.03 37.89 -4.51
C ILE A 458 23.41 38.82 -5.67
N VAL A 459 23.44 38.29 -6.90
CA VAL A 459 23.74 39.03 -8.14
C VAL A 459 22.45 39.51 -8.79
N GLN A 460 21.49 38.60 -8.94
CA GLN A 460 20.22 38.84 -9.61
C GLN A 460 19.08 38.13 -8.88
N ILE A 461 17.90 38.76 -8.87
CA ILE A 461 16.63 38.16 -8.44
C ILE A 461 15.64 38.38 -9.58
N GLN A 462 15.00 37.33 -10.07
CA GLN A 462 13.97 37.35 -11.10
C GLN A 462 12.70 36.72 -10.55
N GLU A 463 11.56 37.38 -10.73
CA GLU A 463 10.26 36.83 -10.38
C GLU A 463 9.30 36.95 -11.56
N CYS A 464 8.55 35.87 -11.82
CA CYS A 464 7.58 35.79 -12.90
C CYS A 464 6.17 35.53 -12.35
N PHE A 465 5.19 36.21 -12.92
CA PHE A 465 3.80 36.20 -12.50
C PHE A 465 2.87 35.71 -13.60
N HIS A 466 1.80 35.03 -13.22
CA HIS A 466 0.70 34.70 -14.10
C HIS A 466 -0.16 35.94 -14.38
N ARG A 467 -0.85 35.93 -15.53
CA ARG A 467 -1.69 37.03 -15.96
C ARG A 467 -2.87 37.23 -15.01
N ASN A 468 -3.01 38.43 -14.47
CA ASN A 468 -4.21 38.83 -13.72
C ASN A 468 -5.23 39.51 -14.67
N PRO A 469 -6.39 38.89 -14.95
CA PRO A 469 -7.39 39.45 -15.85
C PRO A 469 -8.02 40.78 -15.38
N GLU A 470 -7.97 41.08 -14.08
CA GLU A 470 -8.57 42.29 -13.48
C GLU A 470 -7.78 43.57 -13.80
N LYS A 471 -6.48 43.45 -14.10
CA LYS A 471 -5.61 44.57 -14.46
C LYS A 471 -5.42 44.65 -15.97
N PRO A 472 -5.25 45.85 -16.56
CA PRO A 472 -4.83 45.95 -17.96
C PRO A 472 -3.40 45.40 -18.13
N ALA A 473 -3.14 44.76 -19.27
CA ALA A 473 -1.85 44.07 -19.52
C ALA A 473 -0.63 45.01 -19.39
N ASP A 474 -0.79 46.29 -19.73
CA ASP A 474 0.26 47.33 -19.64
C ASP A 474 0.57 47.78 -18.20
N GLU A 475 -0.28 47.42 -17.22
CA GLU A 475 -0.07 47.73 -15.79
C GLU A 475 0.16 46.47 -14.95
N ASP A 476 -0.01 45.28 -15.56
CA ASP A 476 0.19 43.98 -14.92
C ASP A 476 1.60 43.45 -15.20
N VAL A 477 2.40 43.35 -14.14
CA VAL A 477 3.81 42.97 -14.24
C VAL A 477 3.90 41.47 -14.47
N ALA A 478 4.45 41.05 -15.61
CA ALA A 478 4.69 39.64 -15.92
C ALA A 478 6.01 39.15 -15.34
N GLU A 479 7.02 40.01 -15.35
CA GLU A 479 8.36 39.69 -14.89
C GLU A 479 9.01 40.92 -14.25
N ARG A 480 9.62 40.73 -13.08
CA ARG A 480 10.49 41.73 -12.45
C ARG A 480 11.87 41.14 -12.22
N VAL A 481 12.91 41.86 -12.63
CA VAL A 481 14.31 41.46 -12.50
C VAL A 481 15.07 42.54 -11.73
N PHE A 482 15.55 42.21 -10.54
CA PHE A 482 16.43 43.03 -9.73
C PHE A 482 17.88 42.63 -9.98
N LEU A 483 18.60 43.45 -10.74
CA LEU A 483 20.04 43.30 -10.96
C LEU A 483 20.76 44.00 -9.80
N ILE A 484 21.02 43.25 -8.73
CA ILE A 484 21.59 43.78 -7.48
C ILE A 484 23.01 44.30 -7.69
N ALA A 485 23.83 43.55 -8.45
CA ALA A 485 25.21 43.94 -8.75
C ALA A 485 25.32 45.18 -9.66
N GLU A 486 24.32 45.42 -10.52
CA GLU A 486 24.28 46.56 -11.45
C GLU A 486 23.45 47.74 -10.93
N GLU A 487 22.86 47.64 -9.74
CA GLU A 487 21.95 48.64 -9.18
C GLU A 487 20.77 48.99 -10.11
N ARG A 488 20.24 48.00 -10.84
CA ARG A 488 19.15 48.16 -11.82
C ARG A 488 17.92 47.32 -11.49
N ILE A 489 16.75 47.78 -11.92
CA ILE A 489 15.47 47.04 -11.81
C ILE A 489 14.77 47.08 -13.16
N ASN A 490 14.51 45.92 -13.75
CA ASN A 490 13.79 45.79 -15.01
C ASN A 490 12.40 45.21 -14.76
N LEU A 491 11.38 45.83 -15.32
CA LEU A 491 10.00 45.36 -15.30
C LEU A 491 9.55 45.08 -16.73
N THR A 492 9.04 43.87 -16.96
CA THR A 492 8.35 43.49 -18.18
C THR A 492 6.87 43.25 -17.84
N TYR A 493 5.97 43.92 -18.57
CA TYR A 493 4.53 43.80 -18.37
C TYR A 493 3.95 42.67 -19.24
N HIS A 494 2.72 42.22 -18.95
CA HIS A 494 2.07 41.21 -19.78
C HIS A 494 1.81 41.71 -21.21
N LEU A 495 1.87 40.78 -22.17
CA LEU A 495 1.60 41.09 -23.56
C LEU A 495 0.13 41.47 -23.74
N LYS A 496 -0.10 42.63 -24.35
CA LYS A 496 -1.44 43.09 -24.71
C LYS A 496 -1.99 42.29 -25.88
N ASP A 497 -3.29 42.00 -25.85
CA ASP A 497 -3.94 41.25 -26.92
C ASP A 497 -3.75 41.97 -28.27
N LYS A 498 -3.35 41.22 -29.30
CA LYS A 498 -3.02 41.68 -30.66
C LYS A 498 -1.73 42.52 -30.82
N TYR A 499 -0.86 42.58 -29.81
CA TYR A 499 0.49 43.20 -29.92
C TYR A 499 1.59 42.13 -29.99
N ILE A 500 2.72 42.50 -30.61
CA ILE A 500 3.89 41.60 -30.76
C ILE A 500 4.92 41.81 -29.63
N THR A 501 4.98 43.02 -29.05
CA THR A 501 5.93 43.40 -28.00
C THR A 501 5.23 43.82 -26.71
N ALA A 502 5.83 43.48 -25.58
CA ALA A 502 5.37 43.89 -24.25
C ALA A 502 5.95 45.24 -23.83
N SER A 503 5.21 45.97 -23.00
CA SER A 503 5.68 47.20 -22.35
C SER A 503 6.79 46.88 -21.33
N LYS A 504 7.80 47.75 -21.20
CA LYS A 504 8.97 47.57 -20.33
C LYS A 504 9.35 48.85 -19.59
N LYS A 505 9.84 48.73 -18.36
CA LYS A 505 10.40 49.86 -17.59
C LYS A 505 11.70 49.45 -16.92
N ASN A 506 12.77 50.20 -17.14
CA ASN A 506 14.08 49.96 -16.55
C ASN A 506 14.44 51.12 -15.63
N PHE A 507 14.70 50.83 -14.36
CA PHE A 507 15.11 51.81 -13.35
C PHE A 507 16.60 51.65 -13.02
N HIS A 508 17.28 52.78 -12.87
CA HIS A 508 18.63 52.88 -12.31
C HIS A 508 18.52 53.43 -10.89
N LYS A 509 19.04 52.70 -9.90
CA LYS A 509 19.11 53.19 -8.52
C LYS A 509 20.26 54.20 -8.46
N GLY A 510 19.94 55.47 -8.24
CA GLY A 510 20.97 56.47 -7.90
C GLY A 510 21.43 56.25 -6.46
N ALA A 511 22.65 56.67 -6.12
CA ALA A 511 23.12 56.63 -4.73
C ALA A 511 22.14 57.38 -3.80
N GLU A 512 21.78 56.82 -2.64
CA GLU A 512 20.77 57.45 -1.75
C GLU A 512 21.16 58.85 -1.25
N ARG A 513 22.45 59.20 -1.30
CA ARG A 513 22.99 60.51 -0.89
C ARG A 513 24.03 61.02 -1.86
N ASP A 514 23.92 62.30 -2.18
CA ASP A 514 25.01 63.03 -2.84
C ASP A 514 26.25 63.11 -1.93
N ARG A 515 27.42 63.45 -2.50
CA ARG A 515 28.66 63.75 -1.74
C ARG A 515 28.48 64.81 -0.63
N LYS A 516 27.34 65.53 -0.63
CA LYS A 516 26.96 66.58 0.33
C LYS A 516 25.83 66.18 1.30
N GLY A 517 25.32 64.94 1.25
CA GLY A 517 24.32 64.44 2.21
C GLY A 517 22.86 64.81 1.92
N ASN A 518 22.54 65.39 0.76
CA ASN A 518 21.17 65.68 0.34
C ASN A 518 20.51 64.46 -0.33
N GLU A 519 19.18 64.30 -0.18
CA GLU A 519 18.38 63.32 -0.92
C GLU A 519 18.38 63.67 -2.41
N ILE A 520 18.67 62.69 -3.28
CA ILE A 520 18.68 62.87 -4.73
C ILE A 520 17.26 63.11 -5.26
N ILE A 521 17.07 64.18 -6.04
CA ILE A 521 15.85 64.48 -6.79
C ILE A 521 15.84 63.62 -8.06
N MET A 522 14.77 62.86 -8.29
CA MET A 522 14.60 61.95 -9.44
C MET A 522 14.78 62.71 -10.76
N THR A 523 15.73 62.29 -11.60
CA THR A 523 15.93 62.85 -12.95
C THR A 523 15.28 61.94 -14.01
N PRO A 524 14.73 62.49 -15.12
CA PRO A 524 14.13 61.69 -16.19
C PRO A 524 15.03 60.59 -16.78
N GLU A 525 16.36 60.71 -16.62
CA GLU A 525 17.36 59.74 -17.07
C GLU A 525 17.43 58.47 -16.20
N MET A 526 16.82 58.48 -15.00
CA MET A 526 16.83 57.35 -14.06
C MET A 526 15.86 56.22 -14.44
N CYS A 527 14.90 56.48 -15.34
CA CYS A 527 13.92 55.49 -15.78
C CYS A 527 13.75 55.51 -17.30
N ILE A 528 14.01 54.37 -17.95
CA ILE A 528 13.78 54.17 -19.38
C ILE A 528 12.47 53.39 -19.53
N THR A 529 11.46 53.99 -20.16
CA THR A 529 10.15 53.38 -20.39
C THR A 529 9.95 53.07 -21.87
N TYR A 530 9.43 51.89 -22.16
CA TYR A 530 8.97 51.47 -23.48
C TYR A 530 7.51 51.03 -23.35
N GLN A 531 6.60 51.67 -24.08
CA GLN A 531 5.18 51.34 -24.03
C GLN A 531 4.71 50.86 -25.41
N ALA A 532 4.14 49.66 -25.46
CA ALA A 532 3.63 49.08 -26.68
C ALA A 532 2.33 49.79 -27.12
N GLY A 533 2.28 50.24 -28.37
CA GLY A 533 1.05 50.79 -28.98
C GLY A 533 0.81 52.30 -28.87
N CYS A 534 1.78 53.08 -28.37
CA CYS A 534 1.82 54.55 -28.38
C CYS A 534 0.50 55.28 -28.03
N SER A 535 0.36 55.64 -26.75
CA SER A 535 -0.40 56.82 -26.34
C SER A 535 0.49 57.64 -25.41
N GLU A 536 0.79 58.89 -25.76
CA GLU A 536 1.50 59.84 -24.89
C GLU A 536 0.68 60.12 -23.62
N THR A 537 0.75 59.22 -22.65
CA THR A 537 0.40 59.54 -21.28
C THR A 537 1.72 59.74 -20.54
N ASP A 538 2.16 60.99 -20.42
CA ASP A 538 3.27 61.36 -19.55
C ASP A 538 2.98 60.82 -18.15
N THR A 539 3.57 59.67 -17.82
CA THR A 539 3.50 59.15 -16.47
C THR A 539 4.25 60.14 -15.58
N LYS A 540 3.48 60.90 -14.79
CA LYS A 540 4.02 61.97 -13.93
C LYS A 540 5.24 61.45 -13.18
N LEU A 541 6.34 62.19 -13.20
CA LEU A 541 7.62 61.83 -12.58
C LEU A 541 7.48 61.36 -11.11
N LEU A 542 6.52 61.94 -10.39
CA LEU A 542 6.16 61.56 -9.03
C LEU A 542 5.66 60.11 -8.91
N HIS A 543 4.91 59.61 -9.89
CA HIS A 543 4.40 58.24 -9.89
C HIS A 543 5.52 57.23 -10.14
N LEU A 544 6.44 57.52 -11.06
CA LEU A 544 7.65 56.72 -11.28
C LEU A 544 8.56 56.69 -10.04
N TYR A 545 8.71 57.83 -9.35
CA TYR A 545 9.46 57.89 -8.10
C TYR A 545 8.81 57.06 -6.97
N LYS A 546 7.47 57.16 -6.82
CA LYS A 546 6.73 56.34 -5.86
C LYS A 546 6.87 54.84 -6.16
N LEU A 547 6.81 54.46 -7.44
CA LEU A 547 7.02 53.08 -7.89
C LEU A 547 8.44 52.61 -7.59
N LEU A 548 9.47 53.43 -7.86
CA LEU A 548 10.86 53.10 -7.55
C LEU A 548 11.09 52.91 -6.04
N ARG A 549 10.57 53.81 -5.19
CA ARG A 549 10.64 53.64 -3.72
C ARG A 549 9.96 52.34 -3.27
N LYS A 550 8.81 52.00 -3.86
CA LYS A 550 8.11 50.74 -3.58
C LYS A 550 8.97 49.53 -4.00
N LEU A 551 9.55 49.53 -5.19
CA LEU A 551 10.42 48.45 -5.67
C LEU A 551 11.70 48.29 -4.83
N MET A 552 12.27 49.40 -4.32
CA MET A 552 13.42 49.34 -3.41
C MET A 552 13.07 48.69 -2.07
N GLU A 553 11.85 48.92 -1.56
CA GLU A 553 11.40 48.27 -0.33
C GLU A 553 11.09 46.79 -0.57
N GLU A 554 10.42 46.47 -1.68
CA GLU A 554 10.19 45.09 -2.13
C GLU A 554 11.52 44.33 -2.32
N GLU A 555 12.55 44.96 -2.90
CA GLU A 555 13.87 44.35 -3.02
C GLU A 555 14.49 44.00 -1.66
N LYS A 556 14.35 44.87 -0.65
CA LYS A 556 14.86 44.59 0.71
C LYS A 556 14.11 43.40 1.32
N GLN A 557 12.79 43.37 1.15
CA GLN A 557 11.97 42.26 1.63
C GLN A 557 12.33 40.96 0.92
N LEU A 558 12.51 40.97 -0.41
CA LEU A 558 12.91 39.80 -1.20
C LEU A 558 14.27 39.25 -0.76
N LYS A 559 15.24 40.11 -0.46
CA LYS A 559 16.53 39.67 0.09
C LYS A 559 16.37 38.94 1.42
N HIS A 560 15.43 39.39 2.25
CA HIS A 560 15.13 38.72 3.51
C HIS A 560 14.43 37.37 3.28
N GLU A 561 13.43 37.30 2.41
CA GLU A 561 12.72 36.05 2.07
C GLU A 561 13.66 35.01 1.44
N ILE A 562 14.60 35.42 0.59
CA ILE A 562 15.62 34.53 0.01
C ILE A 562 16.53 33.98 1.10
N TRP A 563 16.88 34.80 2.10
CA TRP A 563 17.67 34.35 3.23
C TRP A 563 16.89 33.37 4.13
N GLU A 564 15.60 33.59 4.34
CA GLU A 564 14.72 32.66 5.05
C GLU A 564 14.61 31.33 4.30
N SER A 565 14.36 31.36 2.99
CA SER A 565 14.30 30.17 2.13
C SER A 565 15.62 29.38 2.15
N ALA A 566 16.76 30.05 2.03
CA ALA A 566 18.07 29.39 2.12
C ALA A 566 18.34 28.79 3.51
N THR A 567 17.82 29.42 4.57
CA THR A 567 17.93 28.91 5.95
C THR A 567 17.00 27.71 6.17
N GLU A 568 15.79 27.74 5.61
CA GLU A 568 14.84 26.63 5.62
C GLU A 568 15.45 25.38 4.98
N VAL A 569 16.13 25.52 3.83
CA VAL A 569 16.82 24.38 3.18
C VAL A 569 17.85 23.74 4.12
N LEU A 570 18.61 24.53 4.88
CA LEU A 570 19.57 24.01 5.85
C LEU A 570 18.87 23.28 7.01
N GLU A 571 17.73 23.77 7.46
CA GLU A 571 16.91 23.13 8.49
C GLU A 571 16.32 21.80 7.98
N ILE A 572 15.79 21.78 6.76
CA ILE A 572 15.30 20.57 6.08
C ILE A 572 16.41 19.53 6.01
N LEU A 573 17.61 19.91 5.58
CA LEU A 573 18.75 18.97 5.49
C LEU A 573 19.14 18.41 6.86
N LYS A 574 19.12 19.24 7.90
CA LYS A 574 19.43 18.80 9.26
C LYS A 574 18.38 17.81 9.78
N ILE A 575 17.10 18.09 9.58
CA ILE A 575 16.01 17.18 9.96
C ILE A 575 16.14 15.85 9.21
N ARG A 576 16.46 15.88 7.90
CA ARG A 576 16.73 14.67 7.11
C ARG A 576 17.92 13.88 7.64
N GLU A 577 19.00 14.54 8.07
CA GLU A 577 20.15 13.87 8.69
C GLU A 577 19.75 13.19 10.01
N ASP A 578 18.95 13.85 10.83
CA ASP A 578 18.41 13.30 12.09
C ASP A 578 17.46 12.10 11.82
N GLU A 579 16.60 12.19 10.80
CA GLU A 579 15.68 11.12 10.37
C GLU A 579 16.42 9.89 9.84
N GLU A 580 17.52 10.07 9.12
CA GLU A 580 18.36 8.94 8.67
C GLU A 580 19.20 8.35 9.81
N ALA A 581 19.55 9.15 10.82
CA ALA A 581 20.27 8.68 12.00
C ALA A 581 19.38 7.86 12.95
N ASP A 582 18.12 8.25 13.15
CA ASP A 582 17.17 7.60 14.05
C ASP A 582 15.84 7.26 13.37
N ILE A 583 15.81 6.15 12.63
CA ILE A 583 14.62 5.69 11.91
C ILE A 583 13.62 5.05 12.89
N LYS A 584 12.43 5.65 13.00
CA LYS A 584 11.32 5.15 13.82
C LYS A 584 10.17 4.61 12.98
N LEU A 585 9.56 3.52 13.45
CA LEU A 585 8.45 2.87 12.78
C LEU A 585 7.13 3.08 13.54
N THR A 586 6.11 3.54 12.82
CA THR A 586 4.73 3.61 13.31
C THR A 586 4.14 2.21 13.40
N VAL A 587 3.83 1.75 14.60
CA VAL A 587 3.12 0.48 14.81
C VAL A 587 1.62 0.73 14.81
N SER A 588 0.90 0.05 13.92
CA SER A 588 -0.57 0.08 13.85
C SER A 588 -1.19 -0.35 15.17
N ILE A 589 -2.29 0.29 15.58
CA ILE A 589 -3.05 -0.04 16.80
C ILE A 589 -3.67 -1.45 16.72
N TYR A 590 -3.82 -1.98 15.51
CA TYR A 590 -4.41 -3.30 15.25
C TYR A 590 -3.39 -4.43 15.15
N ASP A 591 -2.08 -4.12 15.20
CA ASP A 591 -1.01 -5.12 15.16
C ASP A 591 -0.88 -5.76 16.56
N THR A 592 -1.35 -6.99 16.70
CA THR A 592 -1.50 -7.64 18.02
C THR A 592 -0.17 -8.04 18.64
N GLU A 593 0.84 -8.41 17.85
CA GLU A 593 2.14 -8.88 18.37
C GLU A 593 3.06 -7.70 18.78
N GLN A 594 3.10 -6.62 18.00
CA GLN A 594 3.93 -5.47 18.39
C GLN A 594 3.27 -4.64 19.49
N ASN A 595 1.94 -4.58 19.49
CA ASN A 595 1.21 -4.02 20.62
C ASN A 595 1.16 -4.98 21.80
N GLU A 596 1.57 -6.25 21.72
CA GLU A 596 1.62 -7.13 22.91
C GLU A 596 2.61 -6.60 23.95
N LYS A 597 3.77 -6.07 23.53
CA LYS A 597 4.69 -5.39 24.44
C LYS A 597 4.09 -4.11 25.00
N ARG A 598 3.49 -3.27 24.15
CA ARG A 598 2.81 -2.04 24.58
C ARG A 598 1.61 -2.33 25.49
N ARG A 599 0.92 -3.45 25.26
CA ARG A 599 -0.20 -3.96 26.02
C ARG A 599 0.28 -4.53 27.35
N GLN A 600 1.41 -5.23 27.38
CA GLN A 600 2.08 -5.64 28.62
C GLN A 600 2.55 -4.42 29.42
N GLU A 601 3.03 -3.36 28.76
CA GLU A 601 3.37 -2.08 29.40
C GLU A 601 2.12 -1.38 29.95
N TYR A 602 1.02 -1.32 29.18
CA TYR A 602 -0.26 -0.81 29.63
C TYR A 602 -0.84 -1.65 30.77
N GLU A 603 -0.84 -2.98 30.67
CA GLU A 603 -1.29 -3.90 31.71
C GLU A 603 -0.40 -3.80 32.95
N ALA A 604 0.92 -3.60 32.81
CA ALA A 604 1.81 -3.35 33.94
C ALA A 604 1.55 -1.99 34.59
N MET A 605 1.27 -0.95 33.80
CA MET A 605 0.90 0.38 34.30
C MET A 605 -0.49 0.38 34.94
N ASP A 606 -1.44 -0.38 34.38
CA ASP A 606 -2.79 -0.58 34.91
C ASP A 606 -2.73 -1.41 36.19
N ASN A 607 -1.91 -2.46 36.24
CA ASN A 607 -1.63 -3.22 37.48
C ASN A 607 -0.94 -2.36 38.54
N LEU A 608 -0.02 -1.47 38.17
CA LEU A 608 0.60 -0.50 39.10
C LEU A 608 -0.41 0.53 39.61
N MET A 609 -1.34 0.97 38.76
CA MET A 609 -2.39 1.91 39.12
C MET A 609 -3.50 1.22 39.94
N GLU A 610 -3.80 -0.06 39.64
CA GLU A 610 -4.65 -0.95 40.45
C GLU A 610 -3.98 -1.25 41.79
N ASP A 611 -2.67 -1.47 41.86
CA ASP A 611 -1.93 -1.65 43.13
C ASP A 611 -1.93 -0.35 43.97
N ASP A 612 -1.79 0.82 43.33
CA ASP A 612 -1.93 2.13 43.99
C ASP A 612 -3.39 2.40 44.45
N LEU A 613 -4.38 1.98 43.66
CA LEU A 613 -5.80 2.03 44.02
C LEU A 613 -6.14 1.02 45.13
N LEU A 614 -5.56 -0.18 45.11
CA LEU A 614 -5.70 -1.20 46.15
C LEU A 614 -5.02 -0.74 47.45
N GLY A 615 -3.89 -0.03 47.37
CA GLY A 615 -3.27 0.64 48.52
C GLY A 615 -4.13 1.77 49.10
N GLN A 616 -5.00 2.40 48.30
CA GLN A 616 -6.02 3.35 48.76
C GLN A 616 -7.32 2.65 49.23
N GLU A 617 -7.70 1.52 48.65
CA GLU A 617 -8.85 0.70 49.05
C GLU A 617 -8.59 -0.07 50.37
N GLU A 618 -7.34 -0.30 50.75
CA GLU A 618 -6.96 -0.82 52.08
C GLU A 618 -7.22 0.18 53.22
N GLN A 619 -7.47 1.46 52.93
CA GLN A 619 -8.29 2.27 53.82
C GLN A 619 -9.76 1.88 53.63
N GLU A 620 -10.13 0.72 54.19
CA GLU A 620 -11.53 0.28 54.28
C GLU A 620 -12.39 1.44 54.82
N LEU A 621 -13.13 2.12 53.93
CA LEU A 621 -14.15 3.08 54.33
C LEU A 621 -15.13 2.32 55.21
N ASP A 622 -15.11 2.62 56.50
CA ASP A 622 -15.88 1.93 57.54
C ASP A 622 -17.38 1.93 57.17
N TYR A 623 -17.84 0.80 56.63
CA TYR A 623 -19.19 0.61 56.09
C TYR A 623 -20.27 0.70 57.19
N LEU A 624 -19.88 0.65 58.46
CA LEU A 624 -20.75 0.81 59.62
C LEU A 624 -20.67 2.20 60.26
N ALA A 625 -19.64 3.00 59.98
CA ALA A 625 -19.43 4.31 60.63
C ALA A 625 -20.66 5.24 60.58
N PRO A 626 -21.38 5.40 59.45
CA PRO A 626 -22.58 6.26 59.40
C PRO A 626 -23.72 5.78 60.30
N PHE A 627 -23.83 4.47 60.52
CA PHE A 627 -24.89 3.83 61.31
C PHE A 627 -24.53 3.75 62.80
N LEU A 628 -23.24 3.57 63.12
CA LEU A 628 -22.74 3.55 64.51
C LEU A 628 -22.75 4.95 65.15
N LEU A 629 -22.52 6.00 64.36
CA LEU A 629 -22.63 7.40 64.81
C LEU A 629 -24.03 7.74 65.35
N GLN A 630 -25.09 7.09 64.83
CA GLN A 630 -26.47 7.31 65.27
C GLN A 630 -26.80 6.67 66.63
N VAL A 631 -26.00 5.68 67.06
CA VAL A 631 -26.22 4.92 68.32
C VAL A 631 -25.39 5.49 69.48
N GLY A 632 -24.36 6.29 69.18
CA GLY A 632 -23.62 7.12 70.13
C GLY A 632 -22.64 6.36 71.05
N ASN A 633 -23.00 5.20 71.59
CA ASN A 633 -22.13 4.42 72.49
C ASN A 633 -22.10 2.93 72.14
N VAL A 634 -21.01 2.49 71.50
CA VAL A 634 -20.85 1.14 70.92
C VAL A 634 -20.70 0.06 72.00
N GLU A 635 -20.21 0.40 73.19
CA GLU A 635 -19.90 -0.56 74.28
C GLU A 635 -21.13 -1.03 75.09
N LYS A 636 -22.29 -0.38 74.95
CA LYS A 636 -23.56 -0.77 75.62
C LYS A 636 -24.68 -1.05 74.61
N MET A 637 -24.34 -1.56 73.44
CA MET A 637 -25.31 -1.89 72.41
C MET A 637 -26.16 -3.11 72.82
N SER A 638 -27.48 -2.98 72.78
CA SER A 638 -28.40 -4.10 72.99
C SER A 638 -28.54 -4.95 71.73
N LYS A 639 -28.92 -6.24 71.88
CA LYS A 639 -29.17 -7.15 70.74
C LYS A 639 -30.16 -6.55 69.71
N TRP A 640 -31.17 -5.83 70.19
CA TRP A 640 -32.14 -5.16 69.33
C TRP A 640 -31.54 -3.98 68.53
N GLN A 641 -30.66 -3.20 69.14
CA GLN A 641 -29.96 -2.11 68.46
C GLN A 641 -28.98 -2.64 67.39
N ALA A 642 -28.28 -3.74 67.67
CA ALA A 642 -27.39 -4.39 66.70
C ALA A 642 -28.15 -4.96 65.49
N LEU A 643 -29.31 -5.59 65.72
CA LEU A 643 -30.20 -6.06 64.66
C LEU A 643 -30.72 -4.90 63.81
N ARG A 644 -31.13 -3.80 64.44
CA ARG A 644 -31.60 -2.61 63.75
C ARG A 644 -30.51 -1.98 62.88
N ILE A 645 -29.27 -1.86 63.37
CA ILE A 645 -28.14 -1.35 62.58
C ILE A 645 -27.86 -2.25 61.37
N LYS A 646 -27.91 -3.57 61.56
CA LYS A 646 -27.76 -4.53 60.46
C LYS A 646 -28.87 -4.34 59.42
N GLU A 647 -30.13 -4.24 59.85
CA GLU A 647 -31.28 -4.05 58.96
C GLU A 647 -31.22 -2.70 58.23
N ASP A 648 -30.83 -1.62 58.90
CA ASP A 648 -30.70 -0.28 58.33
C ASP A 648 -29.56 -0.24 57.30
N CYS A 649 -28.41 -0.87 57.59
CA CYS A 649 -27.28 -0.99 56.68
C CYS A 649 -27.62 -1.80 55.41
N LEU A 650 -28.28 -2.95 55.58
CA LEU A 650 -28.74 -3.78 54.45
C LEU A 650 -29.81 -3.09 53.61
N THR A 651 -30.70 -2.32 54.25
CA THR A 651 -31.75 -1.57 53.56
C THR A 651 -31.17 -0.42 52.75
N ASP A 652 -30.24 0.36 53.32
CA ASP A 652 -29.54 1.43 52.58
C ASP A 652 -28.75 0.85 51.39
N PHE A 653 -28.04 -0.27 51.61
CA PHE A 653 -27.31 -0.93 50.52
C PHE A 653 -28.23 -1.42 49.40
N LYS A 654 -29.38 -2.02 49.76
CA LYS A 654 -30.41 -2.41 48.78
C LYS A 654 -30.97 -1.22 48.02
N GLN A 655 -31.19 -0.08 48.68
CA GLN A 655 -31.63 1.15 48.02
C GLN A 655 -30.58 1.67 47.04
N ARG A 656 -29.29 1.65 47.39
CA ARG A 656 -28.20 2.06 46.48
C ARG A 656 -28.11 1.16 45.24
N LEU A 657 -28.19 -0.17 45.42
CA LEU A 657 -28.20 -1.13 44.31
C LEU A 657 -29.41 -0.90 43.38
N THR A 658 -30.58 -0.64 43.97
CA THR A 658 -31.81 -0.35 43.22
C THR A 658 -31.70 0.98 42.47
N HIS A 659 -31.18 2.03 43.13
CA HIS A 659 -30.97 3.34 42.54
C HIS A 659 -30.00 3.27 41.35
N LYS A 660 -28.91 2.52 41.49
CA LYS A 660 -27.94 2.28 40.40
C LYS A 660 -28.59 1.58 39.22
N ALA A 661 -29.38 0.53 39.45
CA ALA A 661 -30.12 -0.14 38.39
C ALA A 661 -31.12 0.79 37.69
N ASN A 662 -31.79 1.67 38.45
CA ASN A 662 -32.73 2.66 37.92
C ASN A 662 -32.04 3.72 37.07
N ILE A 663 -30.84 4.20 37.44
CA ILE A 663 -30.05 5.13 36.62
C ILE A 663 -29.72 4.48 35.26
N ILE A 664 -29.21 3.23 35.28
CA ILE A 664 -28.87 2.51 34.04
C ILE A 664 -30.12 2.32 33.17
N HIS A 665 -31.25 1.98 33.79
CA HIS A 665 -32.53 1.84 33.10
C HIS A 665 -33.01 3.18 32.49
N ALA A 666 -32.90 4.29 33.22
CA ALA A 666 -33.28 5.61 32.72
C ALA A 666 -32.42 6.05 31.53
N HIS A 667 -31.11 5.78 31.56
CA HIS A 667 -30.22 6.03 30.42
C HIS A 667 -30.59 5.15 29.22
N LEU A 668 -30.88 3.86 29.44
CA LEU A 668 -31.33 2.96 28.38
C LEU A 668 -32.62 3.47 27.71
N GLN A 669 -33.60 3.90 28.51
CA GLN A 669 -34.85 4.46 27.99
C GLN A 669 -34.62 5.73 27.18
N LYS A 670 -33.77 6.64 27.66
CA LYS A 670 -33.43 7.87 26.96
C LYS A 670 -32.84 7.60 25.57
N GLU A 671 -31.87 6.69 25.47
CA GLU A 671 -31.25 6.33 24.18
C GLU A 671 -32.27 5.69 23.22
N VAL A 672 -33.18 4.85 23.74
CA VAL A 672 -34.27 4.26 22.93
C VAL A 672 -35.23 5.34 22.43
N GLU A 673 -35.58 6.31 23.26
CA GLU A 673 -36.46 7.43 22.88
C GLU A 673 -35.81 8.35 21.84
N GLU A 674 -34.51 8.60 21.94
CA GLU A 674 -33.75 9.39 20.96
C GLU A 674 -33.69 8.70 19.59
N LEU A 675 -33.46 7.38 19.58
CA LEU A 675 -33.53 6.58 18.35
C LEU A 675 -34.92 6.68 17.69
N GLN A 676 -35.99 6.49 18.46
CA GLN A 676 -37.37 6.61 17.95
C GLN A 676 -37.71 8.01 17.42
N LYS A 677 -37.16 9.08 18.02
CA LYS A 677 -37.34 10.45 17.52
C LYS A 677 -36.64 10.63 16.18
N LYS A 678 -35.43 10.07 16.03
CA LYS A 678 -34.65 10.14 14.80
C LYS A 678 -35.25 9.30 13.67
N ASP A 679 -35.81 8.13 13.99
CA ASP A 679 -36.55 7.30 13.03
C ASP A 679 -37.79 8.03 12.49
N ARG A 680 -38.55 8.71 13.36
CA ARG A 680 -39.71 9.53 12.93
C ARG A 680 -39.28 10.69 12.03
N TRP A 681 -38.21 11.39 12.41
CA TRP A 681 -37.66 12.47 11.59
C TRP A 681 -37.23 11.99 10.20
N TYR A 682 -36.59 10.83 10.12
CA TYR A 682 -36.18 10.24 8.84
C TYR A 682 -37.38 9.86 7.96
N GLN A 683 -38.45 9.29 8.55
CA GLN A 683 -39.68 8.99 7.83
C GLN A 683 -40.38 10.25 7.27
N GLU A 684 -40.33 11.36 8.00
CA GLU A 684 -40.92 12.64 7.58
C GLU A 684 -40.09 13.32 6.47
N ASN A 685 -38.77 13.16 6.50
CA ASN A 685 -37.84 13.86 5.61
C ASN A 685 -37.31 13.00 4.44
N GLN A 686 -37.80 11.77 4.29
CA GLN A 686 -37.29 10.77 3.33
C GLN A 686 -37.19 11.27 1.87
N ASN A 687 -38.08 12.17 1.44
CA ASN A 687 -38.10 12.67 0.07
C ASN A 687 -37.19 13.89 -0.17
N GLN A 688 -36.51 14.41 0.86
CA GLN A 688 -35.70 15.64 0.82
C GLN A 688 -34.23 15.42 1.20
N LEU A 689 -33.82 14.18 1.51
CA LEU A 689 -32.49 13.84 1.99
C LEU A 689 -31.50 13.59 0.85
N SER A 690 -30.25 14.03 1.03
CA SER A 690 -29.11 13.70 0.16
C SER A 690 -28.59 12.28 0.45
N MET A 691 -27.84 11.69 -0.49
CA MET A 691 -27.13 10.43 -0.29
C MET A 691 -26.14 10.50 0.90
N GLU A 692 -25.55 11.66 1.16
CA GLU A 692 -24.67 11.89 2.31
C GLU A 692 -25.45 11.87 3.64
N ASP A 693 -26.63 12.49 3.68
CA ASP A 693 -27.48 12.52 4.87
C ASP A 693 -28.04 11.12 5.21
N GLU A 694 -28.29 10.28 4.20
CA GLU A 694 -28.67 8.87 4.41
C GLU A 694 -27.53 8.07 5.05
N THR A 695 -26.28 8.29 4.62
CA THR A 695 -25.12 7.62 5.21
C THR A 695 -24.88 8.05 6.66
N ASP A 696 -25.05 9.34 6.96
CA ASP A 696 -24.92 9.87 8.33
C ASP A 696 -26.03 9.34 9.26
N PHE A 697 -27.26 9.19 8.74
CA PHE A 697 -28.36 8.58 9.47
C PHE A 697 -28.08 7.12 9.80
N LEU A 698 -27.61 6.33 8.84
CA LEU A 698 -27.24 4.91 9.06
C LEU A 698 -26.10 4.76 10.08
N ALA A 699 -25.09 5.64 10.01
CA ALA A 699 -24.02 5.70 10.99
C ALA A 699 -24.56 5.98 12.40
N TYR A 700 -25.41 7.00 12.55
CA TYR A 700 -26.07 7.35 13.82
C TYR A 700 -26.94 6.21 14.38
N CYS A 701 -27.71 5.53 13.54
CA CYS A 701 -28.51 4.37 13.95
C CYS A 701 -27.62 3.23 14.47
N SER A 702 -26.52 2.94 13.77
CA SER A 702 -25.58 1.89 14.17
C SER A 702 -24.91 2.19 15.52
N GLU A 703 -24.51 3.45 15.75
CA GLU A 703 -23.88 3.87 17.00
C GLU A 703 -24.86 3.86 18.18
N THR A 704 -26.07 4.38 17.97
CA THR A 704 -27.13 4.40 19.00
C THR A 704 -27.57 2.99 19.37
N MET A 705 -27.71 2.09 18.39
CA MET A 705 -28.00 0.66 18.65
C MET A 705 -26.91 -0.02 19.47
N PHE A 706 -25.63 0.29 19.21
CA PHE A 706 -24.53 -0.22 20.00
C PHE A 706 -24.60 0.25 21.46
N ARG A 707 -24.85 1.55 21.69
CA ARG A 707 -25.01 2.11 23.05
C ARG A 707 -26.16 1.46 23.81
N ILE A 708 -27.32 1.28 23.16
CA ILE A 708 -28.48 0.56 23.72
C ILE A 708 -28.09 -0.88 24.13
N ARG A 709 -27.38 -1.60 23.26
CA ARG A 709 -26.93 -2.98 23.54
C ARG A 709 -26.00 -3.04 24.75
N VAL A 710 -25.06 -2.10 24.86
CA VAL A 710 -24.14 -2.00 26.01
C VAL A 710 -24.91 -1.70 27.31
N LEU A 711 -25.83 -0.73 27.30
CA LEU A 711 -26.63 -0.38 28.47
C LEU A 711 -27.56 -1.53 28.91
N ALA A 712 -28.15 -2.26 27.97
CA ALA A 712 -28.95 -3.44 28.25
C ALA A 712 -28.14 -4.58 28.90
N LEU A 713 -26.92 -4.82 28.41
CA LEU A 713 -25.99 -5.79 29.01
C LEU A 713 -25.56 -5.36 30.42
N ARG A 714 -25.26 -4.07 30.63
CA ARG A 714 -24.92 -3.52 31.96
C ARG A 714 -26.07 -3.68 32.95
N LEU A 715 -27.30 -3.39 32.52
CA LEU A 715 -28.49 -3.58 33.36
C LEU A 715 -28.70 -5.06 33.72
N LYS A 716 -28.53 -5.96 32.75
CA LYS A 716 -28.63 -7.41 32.98
C LYS A 716 -27.57 -7.88 33.99
N ARG A 717 -26.33 -7.42 33.84
CA ARG A 717 -25.22 -7.73 34.76
C ARG A 717 -25.51 -7.21 36.17
N GLU A 718 -25.96 -5.97 36.32
CA GLU A 718 -26.26 -5.41 37.64
C GLU A 718 -27.39 -6.18 38.33
N LYS A 719 -28.44 -6.57 37.60
CA LYS A 719 -29.53 -7.43 38.13
C LYS A 719 -29.03 -8.80 38.61
N LEU A 720 -28.02 -9.38 37.94
CA LEU A 720 -27.42 -10.66 38.33
C LEU A 720 -26.48 -10.52 39.54
N MET A 721 -25.70 -9.44 39.60
CA MET A 721 -24.69 -9.23 40.65
C MET A 721 -25.28 -8.65 41.95
N ALA A 722 -26.36 -7.89 41.89
CA ALA A 722 -26.95 -7.23 43.05
C ALA A 722 -27.33 -8.21 44.20
N PRO A 723 -27.96 -9.38 43.94
CA PRO A 723 -28.22 -10.38 44.97
C PRO A 723 -26.93 -10.94 45.60
N GLN A 724 -25.90 -11.19 44.80
CA GLN A 724 -24.62 -11.72 45.27
C GLN A 724 -23.91 -10.71 46.18
N LYS A 725 -23.91 -9.43 45.81
CA LYS A 725 -23.35 -8.35 46.64
C LYS A 725 -24.11 -8.15 47.94
N TYR A 726 -25.43 -8.28 47.90
CA TYR A 726 -26.28 -8.21 49.09
C TYR A 726 -25.95 -9.34 50.07
N LEU A 727 -25.85 -10.58 49.59
CA LEU A 727 -25.47 -11.74 50.40
C LEU A 727 -24.05 -11.60 50.96
N ALA A 728 -23.11 -11.11 50.16
CA ALA A 728 -21.73 -10.89 50.62
C ALA A 728 -21.65 -9.84 51.74
N LEU A 729 -22.41 -8.74 51.65
CA LEU A 729 -22.49 -7.75 52.72
C LEU A 729 -23.18 -8.31 53.97
N GLU A 730 -24.24 -9.09 53.81
CA GLU A 730 -24.90 -9.76 54.92
C GLU A 730 -23.96 -10.71 55.67
N GLU A 731 -23.15 -11.50 54.95
CA GLU A 731 -22.12 -12.33 55.56
C GLU A 731 -21.04 -11.51 56.27
N LYS A 732 -20.58 -10.41 55.66
CA LYS A 732 -19.61 -9.50 56.28
C LYS A 732 -20.14 -8.92 57.59
N LEU A 733 -21.40 -8.46 57.61
CA LEU A 733 -22.05 -7.91 58.81
C LEU A 733 -22.23 -8.96 59.92
N HIS A 734 -22.42 -10.24 59.60
CA HIS A 734 -22.46 -11.31 60.60
C HIS A 734 -21.09 -11.64 61.19
N LYS A 735 -20.03 -11.55 60.37
CA LYS A 735 -18.64 -11.87 60.76
C LYS A 735 -17.92 -10.68 61.43
N ASP A 736 -18.49 -9.48 61.36
CA ASP A 736 -17.90 -8.27 61.91
C ASP A 736 -17.79 -8.33 63.45
N PRO A 737 -16.60 -8.08 64.06
CA PRO A 737 -16.40 -8.12 65.50
C PRO A 737 -17.29 -7.14 66.29
N ARG A 738 -17.74 -6.03 65.68
CA ARG A 738 -18.59 -5.01 66.32
C ARG A 738 -20.06 -5.43 66.45
N LEU A 739 -20.53 -6.36 65.61
CA LEU A 739 -21.92 -6.83 65.60
C LEU A 739 -22.07 -8.31 65.98
N SER A 740 -21.06 -9.14 65.69
CA SER A 740 -21.07 -10.60 65.89
C SER A 740 -21.40 -11.00 67.33
N GLY A 741 -20.85 -10.33 68.35
CA GLY A 741 -21.12 -10.62 69.76
C GLY A 741 -22.58 -10.41 70.20
N HIS A 742 -23.37 -9.65 69.44
CA HIS A 742 -24.79 -9.41 69.70
C HIS A 742 -25.71 -10.21 68.76
N LEU A 743 -25.21 -10.59 67.58
CA LEU A 743 -25.92 -11.35 66.55
C LEU A 743 -25.76 -12.87 66.70
N SER A 744 -24.74 -13.35 67.41
CA SER A 744 -24.55 -14.77 67.69
C SER A 744 -25.36 -15.22 68.92
N HIS A 745 -26.56 -15.75 68.67
CA HIS A 745 -27.24 -16.75 69.50
C HIS A 745 -28.41 -17.35 68.73
#